data_AF-A0A5N5KTB6-F1
#
_entry.id   AF-A0A5N5KTB6-F1
#
_cell.length_a   1.000
_cell.length_b   1.000
_cell.length_c   1.000
_cell.angle_alpha   90.00
_cell.angle_beta   90.00
_cell.angle_gamma   90.00
#
_symmetry.space_group_name_H-M   'P 1'
#
loop_
_entity.id
_entity.type
_entity.pdbx_description
1 polymer ?
#
loop_
_entity_poly.entity_id
_entity_poly.type
_entity_poly.pdbx_seq_one_letter_code
_entity_poly.pdbx_strand_id
1 'polypeptide(L)'
;MPATIPPNWSVARARSYMLRIPLLTRCFLAAIVLFWIVGLQSVFDVRAWGSLDPDQIGFATLHRLNTYPFIHINWFHALMNIVALTPLLERFERESGTLTALALFLGPLVWVFLLFGVEAIHTYRTNPSFLIAGFNIPTWTFALLMLLVVEALVPSSSFLGHICGLVVGYAYGLEYLKFLAPPDKILRWVEGKLNLLGRLPHYVSVDQKTYGRFGVLPGNNELARGVWCGDMDAPSQSTPRGLLRLFSVGCSRQGAIWRLKHGTLSGAFRLKNDPRILKLPPYLSLLCILVGAVWLLLLPLDNYSRRTYISENALLPGQVHTYFGGSDQNVFRAYKREIEGLADSNATVPQINDELARIFTGIGLKTSRQSYRYTPTSRAVEGENVYAILPAPRGDATEAIVLVAAWRNARGELNKNGVALLLTLARYFRRWSLWSKDIVFLVSPDSAAGPRAWVDAYHDAHAGGVGSLPVKSGALQGALAIDFAREGRFRSVHIAYDGVNGQLPNLDLINSVVSIAGGQMGMGVGIQEMWEHPDKYADRLDTMLRGMLKQGLGMASGPHSAFIPYHVDAITLQPYGDGWQDEMAMGRVIEGTFRSLNNLLEKLHQSFFFYLLMSTERFVSIGTYLPSAMLVAVNFTIMAIAMWIKSGQPEGEVVPGLEGKKGEKARFVAVERHLFLPLGVVTVVQALGVVPLWVFNHTPASLQTTVFALFLLLNTALPHLLSAILTRVYNPTSQQYQLITSFSLLLLGMFLSSLATLNFSLALIVGLLSSPLSFVRPARHVAWSVPVALISPPAILAIATAVLKKGDVGDFLREAAFGWDVMGMYTPVVVWCVWWPAWLVGNLVVLGRPGRGKAKVA
;
A
#
# COMPACT_ATOMS: atom_id res chain seq x y z
N MET A 1 -0.77 15.84 -7.80
CA MET A 1 -1.58 14.71 -8.32
C MET A 1 -2.37 14.14 -7.15
N PRO A 2 -3.70 14.17 -7.14
CA PRO A 2 -4.44 13.45 -6.11
C PRO A 2 -4.28 11.95 -6.40
N ALA A 3 -3.59 11.24 -5.50
CA ALA A 3 -3.41 9.81 -5.58
C ALA A 3 -4.75 9.13 -5.30
N THR A 4 -5.32 8.51 -6.32
CA THR A 4 -6.48 7.64 -6.21
C THR A 4 -6.12 6.43 -5.36
N ILE A 5 -6.74 6.30 -4.20
CA ILE A 5 -6.71 5.11 -3.32
C ILE A 5 -7.06 3.87 -4.16
N PRO A 6 -6.31 2.75 -4.08
CA PRO A 6 -6.78 1.50 -4.67
C PRO A 6 -8.07 1.09 -3.95
N PRO A 7 -9.19 0.88 -4.66
CA PRO A 7 -10.48 0.65 -4.03
C PRO A 7 -10.46 -0.66 -3.23
N ASN A 8 -10.95 -0.61 -1.99
CA ASN A 8 -11.25 -1.80 -1.21
C ASN A 8 -12.07 -2.78 -2.06
N TRP A 9 -11.49 -3.96 -2.34
CA TRP A 9 -12.16 -5.01 -3.08
C TRP A 9 -13.40 -5.45 -2.31
N SER A 10 -14.60 -5.07 -2.76
CA SER A 10 -15.84 -5.63 -2.27
C SER A 10 -16.44 -6.54 -3.33
N VAL A 11 -16.86 -7.75 -2.92
CA VAL A 11 -17.54 -8.71 -3.79
C VAL A 11 -18.79 -8.09 -4.42
N ALA A 12 -19.47 -7.20 -3.67
CA ALA A 12 -20.57 -6.39 -4.18
C ALA A 12 -20.17 -5.46 -5.34
N ARG A 13 -19.01 -4.80 -5.28
CA ARG A 13 -18.50 -3.94 -6.36
C ARG A 13 -18.10 -4.75 -7.58
N ALA A 14 -17.39 -5.86 -7.40
CA ALA A 14 -17.04 -6.75 -8.51
C ALA A 14 -18.29 -7.31 -9.20
N ARG A 15 -19.30 -7.74 -8.42
CA ARG A 15 -20.61 -8.16 -8.94
C ARG A 15 -21.31 -7.03 -9.68
N SER A 16 -21.34 -5.82 -9.13
CA SER A 16 -21.97 -4.66 -9.78
C SER A 16 -21.27 -4.28 -11.10
N TYR A 17 -19.94 -4.43 -11.16
CA TYR A 17 -19.15 -4.17 -12.35
C TYR A 17 -19.44 -5.21 -13.43
N MET A 18 -19.42 -6.51 -13.09
CA MET A 18 -19.77 -7.59 -14.02
C MET A 18 -21.19 -7.47 -14.57
N LEU A 19 -22.14 -7.01 -13.76
CA LEU A 19 -23.52 -6.76 -14.16
C LEU A 19 -23.71 -5.50 -15.04
N ARG A 20 -22.67 -4.66 -15.21
CA ARG A 20 -22.71 -3.44 -16.04
C ARG A 20 -21.93 -3.55 -17.35
N ILE A 21 -21.27 -4.69 -17.59
CA ILE A 21 -20.52 -4.93 -18.83
C ILE A 21 -21.48 -4.84 -20.04
N PRO A 22 -21.13 -4.14 -21.13
CA PRO A 22 -21.94 -4.07 -22.35
C PRO A 22 -22.11 -5.43 -23.07
N LEU A 23 -23.10 -5.53 -23.97
CA LEU A 23 -23.54 -6.79 -24.58
C LEU A 23 -22.46 -7.53 -25.38
N LEU A 24 -21.78 -6.86 -26.33
CA LEU A 24 -20.76 -7.51 -27.17
C LEU A 24 -19.59 -8.01 -26.33
N THR A 25 -19.16 -7.20 -25.35
CA THR A 25 -18.10 -7.56 -24.41
C THR A 25 -18.48 -8.83 -23.63
N ARG A 26 -19.73 -8.95 -23.15
CA ARG A 26 -20.21 -10.18 -22.49
C ARG A 26 -20.21 -11.38 -23.43
N CYS A 27 -20.76 -11.22 -24.64
CA CYS A 27 -20.82 -12.29 -25.62
C CYS A 27 -19.41 -12.78 -26.00
N PHE A 28 -18.45 -11.87 -26.12
CA PHE A 28 -17.06 -12.18 -26.44
C PHE A 28 -16.38 -12.96 -25.31
N LEU A 29 -16.53 -12.51 -24.06
CA LEU A 29 -16.00 -13.23 -22.90
C LEU A 29 -16.63 -14.61 -22.73
N ALA A 30 -17.95 -14.72 -22.92
CA ALA A 30 -18.66 -15.99 -22.90
C ALA A 30 -18.16 -16.94 -24.01
N ALA A 31 -17.87 -16.42 -25.20
CA ALA A 31 -17.30 -17.19 -26.29
C ALA A 31 -15.90 -17.72 -25.95
N ILE A 32 -15.01 -16.91 -25.36
CA ILE A 32 -13.68 -17.37 -24.90
C ILE A 32 -13.82 -18.56 -23.94
N VAL A 33 -14.71 -18.44 -22.94
CA VAL A 33 -14.95 -19.51 -21.96
C VAL A 33 -15.57 -20.74 -22.62
N LEU A 34 -16.54 -20.55 -23.52
CA LEU A 34 -17.18 -21.64 -24.25
C LEU A 34 -16.19 -22.40 -25.12
N PHE A 35 -15.37 -21.72 -25.94
CA PHE A 35 -14.35 -22.36 -26.77
C PHE A 35 -13.28 -23.05 -25.93
N TRP A 36 -12.95 -22.53 -24.75
CA TRP A 36 -12.07 -23.22 -23.81
C TRP A 36 -12.69 -24.52 -23.28
N ILE A 37 -13.98 -24.52 -22.90
CA ILE A 37 -14.71 -25.71 -22.44
C ILE A 37 -14.84 -26.74 -23.57
N VAL A 38 -15.22 -26.31 -24.77
CA VAL A 38 -15.33 -27.19 -25.96
C VAL A 38 -13.96 -27.71 -26.38
N GLY A 39 -12.87 -27.02 -26.03
CA GLY A 39 -11.50 -27.50 -26.22
C GLY A 39 -11.07 -28.60 -25.23
N LEU A 40 -11.90 -28.99 -24.24
CA LEU A 40 -11.60 -30.08 -23.31
C LEU A 40 -11.97 -31.46 -23.88
N GLN A 41 -12.88 -31.53 -24.85
CA GLN A 41 -13.21 -32.80 -25.51
C GLN A 41 -12.13 -33.20 -26.53
N SER A 42 -11.98 -34.51 -26.74
CA SER A 42 -10.95 -35.11 -27.61
C SER A 42 -11.44 -35.53 -29.00
N VAL A 43 -12.73 -35.32 -29.31
CA VAL A 43 -13.38 -35.69 -30.58
C VAL A 43 -12.96 -34.75 -31.71
N PHE A 44 -12.75 -33.47 -31.42
CA PHE A 44 -12.37 -32.44 -32.38
C PHE A 44 -11.37 -31.46 -31.78
N ASP A 45 -10.23 -31.26 -32.46
CA ASP A 45 -9.22 -30.30 -32.01
C ASP A 45 -9.63 -28.87 -32.35
N VAL A 46 -10.38 -28.27 -31.42
CA VAL A 46 -10.82 -26.87 -31.48
C VAL A 46 -9.62 -25.91 -31.57
N ARG A 47 -8.48 -26.27 -30.97
CA ARG A 47 -7.29 -25.41 -30.98
C ARG A 47 -6.65 -25.42 -32.36
N ALA A 48 -6.47 -26.60 -32.96
CA ALA A 48 -5.95 -26.72 -34.31
C ALA A 48 -6.90 -26.14 -35.37
N TRP A 49 -8.21 -26.13 -35.12
CA TRP A 49 -9.20 -25.54 -36.02
C TRP A 49 -9.13 -24.01 -36.04
N GLY A 50 -9.06 -23.38 -34.86
CA GLY A 50 -9.22 -21.93 -34.73
C GLY A 50 -7.94 -21.13 -34.47
N SER A 51 -6.78 -21.77 -34.28
CA SER A 51 -5.52 -21.07 -34.02
C SER A 51 -5.01 -20.30 -35.24
N LEU A 52 -4.32 -19.18 -34.97
CA LEU A 52 -3.66 -18.39 -35.99
C LEU A 52 -2.26 -18.96 -36.24
N ASP A 53 -2.13 -19.78 -37.29
CA ASP A 53 -0.86 -20.29 -37.80
C ASP A 53 -0.62 -19.69 -39.20
N PRO A 54 0.40 -18.82 -39.38
CA PRO A 54 0.69 -18.17 -40.66
C PRO A 54 0.83 -19.14 -41.85
N ASP A 55 1.33 -20.35 -41.60
CA ASP A 55 1.57 -21.36 -42.63
C ASP A 55 0.28 -22.08 -43.08
N GLN A 56 -0.82 -21.91 -42.34
CA GLN A 56 -2.13 -22.54 -42.59
C GLN A 56 -3.19 -21.55 -43.10
N ILE A 57 -2.81 -20.31 -43.45
CA ILE A 57 -3.73 -19.28 -43.96
C ILE A 57 -3.87 -19.40 -45.49
N GLY A 58 -5.06 -19.81 -45.95
CA GLY A 58 -5.48 -19.82 -47.35
C GLY A 58 -6.95 -19.41 -47.47
N PHE A 59 -7.48 -19.34 -48.70
CA PHE A 59 -8.86 -18.88 -48.95
C PHE A 59 -9.94 -19.68 -48.19
N ALA A 60 -9.72 -20.98 -47.96
CA ALA A 60 -10.64 -21.85 -47.20
C ALA A 60 -10.52 -21.70 -45.67
N THR A 61 -9.40 -21.18 -45.17
CA THR A 61 -9.11 -21.06 -43.73
C THR A 61 -9.13 -19.62 -43.23
N LEU A 62 -9.67 -18.67 -44.02
CA LEU A 62 -9.81 -17.25 -43.65
C LEU A 62 -10.60 -17.03 -42.35
N HIS A 63 -11.49 -17.94 -41.98
CA HIS A 63 -12.22 -17.89 -40.71
C HIS A 63 -11.28 -17.85 -39.49
N ARG A 64 -10.06 -18.40 -39.60
CA ARG A 64 -9.04 -18.40 -38.54
C ARG A 64 -8.61 -17.00 -38.11
N LEU A 65 -8.72 -16.02 -39.00
CA LEU A 65 -8.44 -14.61 -38.71
C LEU A 65 -9.47 -14.00 -37.73
N ASN A 66 -10.66 -14.60 -37.62
CA ASN A 66 -11.71 -14.14 -36.72
C ASN A 66 -11.89 -15.08 -35.50
N THR A 67 -11.47 -16.34 -35.57
CA THR A 67 -11.66 -17.32 -34.48
C THR A 67 -10.49 -17.40 -33.50
N TYR A 68 -9.28 -17.03 -33.91
CA TYR A 68 -8.09 -17.09 -33.06
C TYR A 68 -8.18 -16.37 -31.69
N PRO A 69 -8.95 -15.27 -31.52
CA PRO A 69 -9.03 -14.57 -30.23
C PRO A 69 -9.75 -15.39 -29.16
N PHE A 70 -10.54 -16.38 -29.57
CA PHE A 70 -11.26 -17.27 -28.66
C PHE A 70 -10.42 -18.48 -28.25
N ILE A 71 -9.35 -18.80 -29.00
CA ILE A 71 -8.55 -20.01 -28.83
C ILE A 71 -7.33 -19.75 -27.93
N HIS A 72 -7.19 -20.55 -26.88
CA HIS A 72 -6.13 -20.40 -25.89
C HIS A 72 -5.43 -21.73 -25.56
N ILE A 73 -4.12 -21.67 -25.33
CA ILE A 73 -3.27 -22.85 -25.03
C ILE A 73 -3.63 -23.49 -23.68
N ASN A 74 -3.94 -22.68 -22.66
CA ASN A 74 -4.35 -23.16 -21.35
C ASN A 74 -5.28 -22.16 -20.64
N TRP A 75 -5.88 -22.58 -19.53
CA TRP A 75 -6.79 -21.76 -18.73
C TRP A 75 -6.13 -20.46 -18.25
N PHE A 76 -4.87 -20.52 -17.83
CA PHE A 76 -4.15 -19.36 -17.32
C PHE A 76 -3.96 -18.28 -18.40
N HIS A 77 -3.63 -18.69 -19.63
CA HIS A 77 -3.57 -17.81 -20.80
C HIS A 77 -4.94 -17.20 -21.12
N ALA A 78 -6.00 -17.99 -21.08
CA ALA A 78 -7.38 -17.49 -21.26
C ALA A 78 -7.76 -16.47 -20.18
N LEU A 79 -7.47 -16.75 -18.91
CA LEU A 79 -7.77 -15.87 -17.78
C LEU A 79 -7.02 -14.53 -17.89
N MET A 80 -5.71 -14.56 -18.18
CA MET A 80 -4.91 -13.34 -18.33
C MET A 80 -5.41 -12.47 -19.50
N ASN A 81 -5.76 -13.08 -20.63
CA ASN A 81 -6.33 -12.34 -21.76
C ASN A 81 -7.73 -11.80 -21.45
N ILE A 82 -8.58 -12.53 -20.71
CA ILE A 82 -9.87 -12.03 -20.24
C ILE A 82 -9.67 -10.80 -19.36
N VAL A 83 -8.76 -10.85 -18.39
CA VAL A 83 -8.48 -9.73 -17.48
C VAL A 83 -7.94 -8.52 -18.23
N ALA A 84 -7.06 -8.73 -19.21
CA ALA A 84 -6.48 -7.64 -20.02
C ALA A 84 -7.47 -7.05 -21.04
N LEU A 85 -8.29 -7.88 -21.67
CA LEU A 85 -9.19 -7.48 -22.77
C LEU A 85 -10.47 -6.82 -22.27
N THR A 86 -11.04 -7.29 -21.15
CA THR A 86 -12.33 -6.82 -20.62
C THR A 86 -12.43 -5.29 -20.53
N PRO A 87 -11.49 -4.56 -19.88
CA PRO A 87 -11.61 -3.11 -19.74
C PRO A 87 -11.45 -2.35 -21.08
N LEU A 88 -10.63 -2.88 -22.00
CA LEU A 88 -10.40 -2.27 -23.30
C LEU A 88 -11.61 -2.44 -24.23
N LEU A 89 -12.19 -3.65 -24.24
CA LEU A 89 -13.33 -3.99 -25.07
C LEU A 89 -14.62 -3.31 -24.60
N GLU A 90 -14.86 -3.30 -23.28
CA GLU A 90 -15.98 -2.59 -22.66
C GLU A 90 -15.98 -1.11 -23.06
N ARG A 91 -14.81 -0.48 -22.99
CA ARG A 91 -14.66 0.93 -23.31
C ARG A 91 -14.89 1.21 -24.79
N PHE A 92 -14.28 0.39 -25.66
CA PHE A 92 -14.46 0.53 -27.09
C PHE A 92 -15.94 0.39 -27.50
N GLU A 93 -16.66 -0.57 -26.91
CA GLU A 93 -18.08 -0.79 -27.17
C GLU A 93 -18.95 0.40 -26.73
N ARG A 94 -18.65 1.01 -25.58
CA ARG A 94 -19.37 2.19 -25.11
C ARG A 94 -19.12 3.44 -25.95
N GLU A 95 -17.90 3.59 -26.48
CA GLU A 95 -17.52 4.74 -27.30
C GLU A 95 -18.03 4.61 -28.75
N SER A 96 -17.96 3.40 -29.32
CA SER A 96 -18.30 3.17 -30.74
C SER A 96 -19.75 2.70 -30.95
N GLY A 97 -20.41 2.18 -29.91
CA GLY A 97 -21.70 1.50 -29.99
C GLY A 97 -21.56 0.01 -30.35
N THR A 98 -22.51 -0.82 -29.90
CA THR A 98 -22.42 -2.29 -30.00
C THR A 98 -22.35 -2.79 -31.45
N LEU A 99 -23.11 -2.20 -32.39
CA LEU A 99 -23.06 -2.60 -33.81
C LEU A 99 -21.79 -2.14 -34.53
N THR A 100 -21.29 -0.94 -34.23
CA THR A 100 -20.03 -0.45 -34.80
C THR A 100 -18.86 -1.28 -34.28
N ALA A 101 -18.88 -1.60 -32.98
CA ALA A 101 -17.95 -2.54 -32.40
C ALA A 101 -18.08 -3.89 -33.09
N LEU A 102 -19.26 -4.51 -33.16
CA LEU A 102 -19.42 -5.79 -33.85
C LEU A 102 -18.93 -5.76 -35.32
N ALA A 103 -19.20 -4.69 -36.08
CA ALA A 103 -18.78 -4.54 -37.47
C ALA A 103 -17.26 -4.39 -37.63
N LEU A 104 -16.62 -3.61 -36.78
CA LEU A 104 -15.16 -3.48 -36.74
C LEU A 104 -14.48 -4.74 -36.18
N PHE A 105 -15.23 -5.56 -35.42
CA PHE A 105 -14.76 -6.78 -34.77
C PHE A 105 -14.80 -8.04 -35.65
N LEU A 106 -15.37 -7.95 -36.87
CA LEU A 106 -15.37 -9.05 -37.84
C LEU A 106 -14.17 -9.00 -38.81
N GLY A 107 -13.18 -8.13 -38.55
CA GLY A 107 -11.97 -7.92 -39.39
C GLY A 107 -10.68 -8.61 -38.87
N PRO A 108 -9.68 -8.83 -39.74
CA PRO A 108 -8.57 -9.78 -39.49
C PRO A 108 -7.33 -9.20 -38.76
N LEU A 109 -7.45 -8.61 -37.56
CA LEU A 109 -6.30 -7.97 -36.88
C LEU A 109 -6.14 -8.30 -35.39
N VAL A 110 -4.90 -8.16 -34.90
CA VAL A 110 -4.44 -8.44 -33.51
C VAL A 110 -5.10 -7.52 -32.48
N TRP A 111 -6.10 -8.05 -31.77
CA TRP A 111 -7.08 -7.27 -31.00
C TRP A 111 -6.54 -6.50 -29.80
N VAL A 112 -5.72 -7.13 -28.96
CA VAL A 112 -5.26 -6.51 -27.71
C VAL A 112 -4.39 -5.29 -27.99
N PHE A 113 -3.43 -5.41 -28.92
CA PHE A 113 -2.53 -4.31 -29.28
C PHE A 113 -3.21 -3.23 -30.13
N LEU A 114 -4.23 -3.58 -30.92
CA LEU A 114 -5.06 -2.60 -31.62
C LEU A 114 -5.84 -1.73 -30.64
N LEU A 115 -6.61 -2.33 -29.74
CA LEU A 115 -7.39 -1.58 -28.74
C LEU A 115 -6.47 -0.75 -27.83
N PHE A 116 -5.30 -1.28 -27.51
CA PHE A 116 -4.30 -0.58 -26.72
C PHE A 116 -3.66 0.60 -27.45
N GLY A 117 -3.43 0.49 -28.76
CA GLY A 117 -3.00 1.61 -29.60
C GLY A 117 -4.04 2.73 -29.69
N VAL A 118 -5.32 2.36 -29.86
CA VAL A 118 -6.45 3.31 -29.83
C VAL A 118 -6.48 4.06 -28.50
N GLU A 119 -6.38 3.32 -27.38
CA GLU A 119 -6.39 3.88 -26.04
C GLU A 119 -5.21 4.84 -25.77
N ALA A 120 -4.01 4.50 -26.23
CA ALA A 120 -2.83 5.34 -26.05
C ALA A 120 -2.96 6.70 -26.77
N ILE A 121 -3.64 6.77 -27.92
CA ILE A 121 -3.93 8.04 -28.59
C ILE A 121 -5.01 8.83 -27.85
N HIS A 122 -6.06 8.19 -27.35
CA HIS A 122 -7.08 8.86 -26.53
C HIS A 122 -6.50 9.41 -25.23
N THR A 123 -5.62 8.64 -24.59
CA THR A 123 -4.91 9.09 -23.39
C THR A 123 -3.97 10.23 -23.72
N TYR A 124 -3.28 10.21 -24.87
CA TYR A 124 -2.45 11.32 -25.32
C TYR A 124 -3.24 12.62 -25.56
N ARG A 125 -4.47 12.54 -26.08
CA ARG A 125 -5.35 13.73 -26.25
C ARG A 125 -5.77 14.36 -24.93
N THR A 126 -5.88 13.57 -23.86
CA THR A 126 -6.29 14.04 -22.52
C THR A 126 -5.11 14.39 -21.62
N ASN A 127 -4.02 13.62 -21.70
CA ASN A 127 -2.78 13.79 -20.95
C ASN A 127 -1.58 13.60 -21.89
N PRO A 128 -1.02 14.68 -22.48
CA PRO A 128 -0.04 14.56 -23.56
C PRO A 128 1.33 14.01 -23.14
N SER A 129 1.72 14.17 -21.87
CA SER A 129 3.02 13.66 -21.37
C SER A 129 2.98 13.21 -19.92
N PHE A 130 3.76 12.19 -19.59
CA PHE A 130 4.09 11.81 -18.22
C PHE A 130 5.45 12.36 -17.81
N LEU A 131 5.57 12.83 -16.56
CA LEU A 131 6.82 13.31 -15.98
C LEU A 131 7.56 12.16 -15.30
N ILE A 132 8.71 11.75 -15.85
CA ILE A 132 9.59 10.76 -15.23
C ILE A 132 10.98 11.39 -15.07
N ALA A 133 11.45 11.50 -13.82
CA ALA A 133 12.78 12.05 -13.50
C ALA A 133 13.08 13.43 -14.16
N GLY A 134 12.07 14.29 -14.30
CA GLY A 134 12.19 15.62 -14.90
C GLY A 134 12.05 15.66 -16.43
N PHE A 135 11.90 14.53 -17.10
CA PHE A 135 11.67 14.45 -18.55
C PHE A 135 10.19 14.21 -18.87
N ASN A 136 9.66 14.99 -19.83
CA ASN A 136 8.30 14.83 -20.36
C ASN A 136 8.29 13.78 -21.47
N ILE A 137 7.77 12.58 -21.17
CA ILE A 137 7.64 11.49 -22.15
C ILE A 137 6.23 11.53 -22.73
N PRO A 138 6.04 11.57 -24.06
CA PRO A 138 4.71 11.57 -24.67
C PRO A 138 3.91 10.32 -24.32
N THR A 139 2.67 10.49 -23.88
CA THR A 139 1.85 9.38 -23.38
C THR A 139 1.55 8.31 -24.43
N TRP A 140 1.53 8.66 -25.72
CA TRP A 140 1.35 7.68 -26.80
C TRP A 140 2.49 6.65 -26.88
N THR A 141 3.70 6.96 -26.41
CA THR A 141 4.83 6.01 -26.46
C THR A 141 4.67 4.86 -25.45
N PHE A 142 3.74 4.98 -24.51
CA PHE A 142 3.49 3.95 -23.49
C PHE A 142 3.10 2.60 -24.10
N ALA A 143 2.29 2.60 -25.16
CA ALA A 143 1.90 1.35 -25.82
C ALA A 143 3.07 0.65 -26.52
N LEU A 144 4.04 1.42 -27.04
CA LEU A 144 5.29 0.87 -27.59
C LEU A 144 6.20 0.30 -26.50
N LEU A 145 6.30 0.97 -25.35
CA LEU A 145 7.07 0.46 -24.21
C LEU A 145 6.50 -0.88 -23.72
N MET A 146 5.18 -0.99 -23.59
CA MET A 146 4.51 -2.22 -23.19
C MET A 146 4.66 -3.33 -24.23
N LEU A 147 4.67 -3.01 -25.53
CA LEU A 147 5.01 -3.97 -26.58
C LEU A 147 6.42 -4.57 -26.35
N LEU A 148 7.41 -3.73 -26.03
CA LEU A 148 8.77 -4.19 -25.72
C LEU A 148 8.83 -5.05 -24.45
N VAL A 149 8.04 -4.70 -23.43
CA VAL A 149 7.93 -5.48 -22.19
C VAL A 149 7.30 -6.86 -22.46
N VAL A 150 6.20 -6.92 -23.23
CA VAL A 150 5.53 -8.18 -23.58
C VAL A 150 6.45 -9.06 -24.42
N GLU A 151 7.18 -8.50 -25.37
CA GLU A 151 8.17 -9.24 -26.16
C GLU A 151 9.31 -9.81 -25.28
N ALA A 152 9.76 -9.03 -24.28
CA ALA A 152 10.79 -9.49 -23.34
C ALA A 152 10.29 -10.60 -22.40
N LEU A 153 9.00 -10.57 -22.04
CA LEU A 153 8.37 -11.55 -21.15
C LEU A 153 7.88 -12.82 -21.89
N VAL A 154 7.41 -12.69 -23.13
CA VAL A 154 6.80 -13.76 -23.95
C VAL A 154 7.46 -13.80 -25.35
N PRO A 155 8.71 -14.31 -25.44
CA PRO A 155 9.51 -14.29 -26.67
C PRO A 155 9.03 -15.26 -27.76
N SER A 156 8.00 -16.07 -27.49
CA SER A 156 7.35 -16.95 -28.47
C SER A 156 6.21 -16.26 -29.23
N SER A 157 5.91 -15.00 -28.91
CA SER A 157 4.81 -14.25 -29.53
C SER A 157 5.27 -13.48 -30.77
N SER A 158 4.35 -13.18 -31.69
CA SER A 158 4.69 -12.53 -32.97
C SER A 158 4.86 -11.02 -32.78
N PHE A 159 6.11 -10.56 -32.62
CA PHE A 159 6.46 -9.13 -32.57
C PHE A 159 5.86 -8.35 -33.75
N LEU A 160 5.95 -8.93 -34.96
CA LEU A 160 5.43 -8.32 -36.19
C LEU A 160 3.90 -8.21 -36.17
N GLY A 161 3.20 -9.22 -35.65
CA GLY A 161 1.75 -9.18 -35.49
C GLY A 161 1.30 -8.12 -34.49
N HIS A 162 1.99 -8.03 -33.35
CA HIS A 162 1.67 -7.05 -32.30
C HIS A 162 1.94 -5.60 -32.74
N ILE A 163 3.07 -5.34 -33.42
CA ILE A 163 3.37 -4.00 -33.94
C ILE A 163 2.39 -3.59 -35.05
N CYS A 164 1.99 -4.50 -35.94
CA CYS A 164 0.96 -4.23 -36.94
C CYS A 164 -0.39 -3.88 -36.29
N GLY A 165 -0.80 -4.63 -35.26
CA GLY A 165 -2.00 -4.31 -34.49
C GLY A 165 -1.95 -2.91 -33.87
N LEU A 166 -0.81 -2.56 -33.28
CA LEU A 166 -0.59 -1.25 -32.65
C LEU A 166 -0.57 -0.09 -33.65
N VAL A 167 0.02 -0.28 -34.83
CA VAL A 167 0.01 0.71 -35.93
C VAL A 167 -1.42 0.97 -36.42
N VAL A 168 -2.21 -0.09 -36.62
CA VAL A 168 -3.62 0.06 -37.01
C VAL A 168 -4.40 0.75 -35.90
N GLY A 169 -4.15 0.40 -34.63
CA GLY A 169 -4.77 1.06 -33.47
C GLY A 169 -4.48 2.56 -33.44
N TYR A 170 -3.24 2.98 -33.68
CA TYR A 170 -2.89 4.40 -33.81
C TYR A 170 -3.60 5.08 -34.98
N ALA A 171 -3.64 4.44 -36.15
CA ALA A 171 -4.33 4.99 -37.31
C ALA A 171 -5.84 5.16 -37.06
N TYR A 172 -6.47 4.24 -36.32
CA TYR A 172 -7.86 4.38 -35.90
C TYR A 172 -8.05 5.48 -34.85
N GLY A 173 -7.21 5.54 -33.80
CA GLY A 173 -7.27 6.59 -32.77
C GLY A 173 -6.97 8.01 -33.30
N LEU A 174 -6.21 8.12 -34.39
CA LEU A 174 -5.99 9.36 -35.14
C LEU A 174 -7.11 9.68 -36.17
N GLU A 175 -8.16 8.87 -36.20
CA GLU A 175 -9.35 9.01 -37.06
C GLU A 175 -9.10 8.75 -38.57
N TYR A 176 -7.92 8.28 -38.97
CA TYR A 176 -7.61 7.93 -40.36
C TYR A 176 -8.37 6.69 -40.88
N LEU A 177 -8.75 5.78 -39.97
CA LEU A 177 -9.49 4.55 -40.30
C LEU A 177 -11.00 4.64 -40.01
N LYS A 178 -11.52 5.83 -39.73
CA LYS A 178 -12.95 6.04 -39.39
C LYS A 178 -13.90 5.67 -40.54
N PHE A 179 -13.43 5.65 -41.78
CA PHE A 179 -14.21 5.23 -42.95
C PHE A 179 -14.58 3.74 -42.95
N LEU A 180 -13.88 2.90 -42.17
CA LEU A 180 -14.21 1.48 -42.00
C LEU A 180 -15.46 1.26 -41.12
N ALA A 181 -15.81 2.25 -40.30
CA ALA A 181 -17.02 2.19 -39.49
C ALA A 181 -18.26 2.43 -40.38
N PRO A 182 -19.31 1.59 -40.29
CA PRO A 182 -20.52 1.80 -41.06
C PRO A 182 -21.16 3.16 -40.71
N PRO A 183 -21.73 3.90 -41.70
CA PRO A 183 -22.36 5.19 -41.46
C PRO A 183 -23.46 5.12 -40.39
N ASP A 184 -23.46 6.09 -39.47
CA ASP A 184 -24.43 6.16 -38.35
C ASP A 184 -25.90 6.13 -38.84
N LYS A 185 -26.19 6.63 -40.04
CA LYS A 185 -27.52 6.57 -40.66
C LYS A 185 -28.00 5.13 -40.90
N ILE A 186 -27.10 4.24 -41.32
CA ILE A 186 -27.40 2.83 -41.57
C ILE A 186 -27.56 2.11 -40.25
N LEU A 187 -26.69 2.39 -39.28
CA LEU A 187 -26.77 1.80 -37.95
C LEU A 187 -28.07 2.16 -37.23
N ARG A 188 -28.48 3.43 -37.22
CA ARG A 188 -29.77 3.88 -36.67
C ARG A 188 -30.96 3.23 -37.36
N TRP A 189 -30.88 3.05 -38.68
CA TRP A 189 -31.92 2.34 -39.44
C TRP A 189 -32.05 0.88 -39.02
N VAL A 190 -30.93 0.17 -38.82
CA VAL A 190 -30.92 -1.22 -38.32
C VAL A 190 -31.44 -1.29 -36.88
N GLU A 191 -30.97 -0.42 -35.99
CA GLU A 191 -31.40 -0.35 -34.58
C GLU A 191 -32.90 -0.11 -34.44
N GLY A 192 -33.43 0.86 -35.20
CA GLY A 192 -34.86 1.19 -35.20
C GLY A 192 -35.74 0.10 -35.80
N LYS A 193 -35.29 -0.55 -36.89
CA LYS A 193 -36.06 -1.61 -37.55
C LYS A 193 -36.12 -2.90 -36.73
N LEU A 194 -35.07 -3.22 -35.96
CA LEU A 194 -34.99 -4.43 -35.14
C LEU A 194 -35.40 -4.21 -33.68
N ASN A 195 -35.63 -2.97 -33.25
CA ASN A 195 -35.88 -2.56 -31.87
C ASN A 195 -34.85 -3.18 -30.88
N LEU A 196 -33.57 -3.04 -31.20
CA LEU A 196 -32.48 -3.70 -30.45
C LEU A 196 -32.40 -3.19 -29.00
N LEU A 197 -32.66 -1.90 -28.78
CA LEU A 197 -32.62 -1.26 -27.47
C LEU A 197 -33.71 -1.80 -26.53
N GLY A 198 -34.88 -2.16 -27.05
CA GLY A 198 -35.97 -2.78 -26.29
C GLY A 198 -35.87 -4.29 -26.13
N ARG A 199 -35.14 -4.99 -27.01
CA ARG A 199 -35.04 -6.46 -27.03
C ARG A 199 -33.78 -7.02 -26.38
N LEU A 200 -32.67 -6.30 -26.44
CA LEU A 200 -31.38 -6.78 -25.97
C LEU A 200 -30.94 -5.99 -24.73
N PRO A 201 -30.94 -6.60 -23.53
CA PRO A 201 -30.48 -5.92 -22.34
C PRO A 201 -28.97 -5.63 -22.44
N HIS A 202 -28.54 -4.45 -21.99
CA HIS A 202 -27.13 -3.99 -22.02
C HIS A 202 -26.56 -3.70 -23.42
N TYR A 203 -27.41 -3.59 -24.44
CA TYR A 203 -27.04 -3.09 -25.76
C TYR A 203 -26.71 -1.58 -25.72
N VAL A 204 -25.62 -1.15 -26.35
CA VAL A 204 -25.22 0.26 -26.47
C VAL A 204 -25.61 0.77 -27.85
N SER A 205 -26.60 1.67 -27.88
CA SER A 205 -27.07 2.27 -29.12
C SER A 205 -26.17 3.37 -29.66
N VAL A 206 -26.33 3.70 -30.95
CA VAL A 206 -25.58 4.78 -31.60
C VAL A 206 -25.80 6.14 -30.93
N ASP A 207 -26.98 6.37 -30.36
CA ASP A 207 -27.34 7.64 -29.71
C ASP A 207 -26.92 7.71 -28.23
N GLN A 208 -26.44 6.60 -27.65
CA GLN A 208 -25.90 6.52 -26.28
C GLN A 208 -24.36 6.60 -26.23
N LYS A 209 -23.68 6.84 -27.36
CA LYS A 209 -22.21 6.97 -27.41
C LYS A 209 -21.76 8.14 -26.53
N THR A 210 -21.06 7.87 -25.44
CA THR A 210 -20.47 8.92 -24.58
C THR A 210 -19.08 9.31 -25.09
N TYR A 211 -18.93 10.53 -25.61
CA TYR A 211 -17.62 11.10 -25.92
C TYR A 211 -17.02 11.78 -24.69
N GLY A 212 -15.90 11.24 -24.22
CA GLY A 212 -15.11 11.84 -23.15
C GLY A 212 -15.62 11.49 -21.76
N ARG A 213 -14.66 11.10 -20.92
CA ARG A 213 -14.76 10.69 -19.51
C ARG A 213 -14.98 9.18 -19.33
N PHE A 214 -14.07 8.61 -18.54
CA PHE A 214 -14.18 7.39 -17.70
C PHE A 214 -13.36 6.15 -18.08
N GLY A 215 -12.54 5.78 -17.09
CA GLY A 215 -11.90 4.50 -16.82
C GLY A 215 -11.67 4.36 -15.29
N VAL A 216 -12.59 4.89 -14.48
CA VAL A 216 -12.51 4.84 -13.01
C VAL A 216 -13.63 3.93 -12.51
N LEU A 217 -13.28 2.93 -11.70
CA LEU A 217 -14.26 2.26 -10.83
C LEU A 217 -15.08 3.34 -10.10
N PRO A 218 -16.39 3.16 -9.87
CA PRO A 218 -17.21 4.22 -9.28
C PRO A 218 -16.58 4.71 -7.97
N GLY A 219 -16.15 5.98 -7.99
CA GLY A 219 -15.78 6.76 -6.80
C GLY A 219 -17.01 7.50 -6.28
N ASN A 220 -17.02 7.76 -4.97
CA ASN A 220 -18.17 8.26 -4.19
C ASN A 220 -18.64 9.71 -4.50
N ASN A 221 -18.77 10.13 -5.75
CA ASN A 221 -19.38 11.42 -6.08
C ASN A 221 -20.63 11.24 -6.95
N GLU A 222 -21.73 10.82 -6.32
CA GLU A 222 -23.10 10.98 -6.85
C GLU A 222 -23.78 12.28 -6.36
N LEU A 223 -22.99 13.30 -5.98
CA LEU A 223 -23.48 14.64 -5.63
C LEU A 223 -22.93 15.68 -6.62
N ALA A 224 -23.39 15.59 -7.87
CA ALA A 224 -23.35 16.69 -8.84
C ALA A 224 -24.31 16.39 -10.01
N ARG A 225 -25.60 16.19 -9.71
CA ARG A 225 -26.68 16.41 -10.67
C ARG A 225 -27.22 17.81 -10.43
N GLY A 226 -26.96 18.73 -11.35
CA GLY A 226 -27.63 20.02 -11.37
C GLY A 226 -26.82 21.09 -12.09
N VAL A 227 -27.44 21.64 -13.15
CA VAL A 227 -27.05 22.86 -13.87
C VAL A 227 -25.76 22.66 -14.70
N TRP A 228 -25.78 22.72 -16.03
CA TRP A 228 -25.82 23.95 -16.82
C TRP A 228 -26.44 23.70 -18.20
N CYS A 229 -27.54 24.40 -18.48
CA CYS A 229 -27.87 24.93 -19.80
C CYS A 229 -27.28 26.34 -19.84
N GLY A 230 -26.58 26.70 -20.92
CA GLY A 230 -26.07 28.05 -21.13
C GLY A 230 -25.00 28.07 -22.21
N ASP A 231 -25.37 28.62 -23.35
CA ASP A 231 -24.52 28.91 -24.51
C ASP A 231 -23.18 29.53 -24.10
N MET A 232 -22.07 28.96 -24.57
CA MET A 232 -20.83 29.70 -24.77
C MET A 232 -20.18 29.24 -26.08
N ASP A 233 -19.99 30.24 -26.94
CA ASP A 233 -19.39 30.17 -28.26
C ASP A 233 -18.06 29.40 -28.28
N ALA A 234 -17.94 28.48 -29.24
CA ALA A 234 -16.71 27.78 -29.55
C ALA A 234 -15.70 28.76 -30.17
N PRO A 235 -14.49 28.94 -29.62
CA PRO A 235 -13.44 29.65 -30.32
C PRO A 235 -12.90 28.75 -31.44
N SER A 236 -12.99 29.24 -32.67
CA SER A 236 -12.29 28.69 -33.83
C SER A 236 -10.79 28.66 -33.57
N GLN A 237 -10.17 27.48 -33.49
CA GLN A 237 -8.71 27.37 -33.55
C GLN A 237 -8.26 26.25 -34.51
N SER A 238 -7.54 26.76 -35.51
CA SER A 238 -6.67 26.16 -36.50
C SER A 238 -5.98 24.84 -36.12
N THR A 239 -6.12 23.87 -37.03
CA THR A 239 -5.21 22.73 -37.20
C THR A 239 -3.75 23.18 -37.41
N PRO A 240 -2.76 22.69 -36.66
CA PRO A 240 -1.37 22.85 -37.03
C PRO A 240 -0.95 21.73 -38.00
N ARG A 241 -0.72 22.10 -39.28
CA ARG A 241 -0.06 21.29 -40.32
C ARG A 241 1.43 21.07 -40.01
N GLY A 242 1.74 20.39 -38.91
CA GLY A 242 3.09 20.32 -38.34
C GLY A 242 3.70 18.93 -38.20
N LEU A 243 3.23 17.89 -38.91
CA LEU A 243 3.78 16.52 -38.77
C LEU A 243 4.56 15.98 -39.98
N LEU A 244 4.71 16.77 -41.05
CA LEU A 244 5.25 16.31 -42.35
C LEU A 244 6.69 16.77 -42.67
N ARG A 245 7.46 17.26 -41.69
CA ARG A 245 8.84 17.76 -41.90
C ARG A 245 9.98 16.87 -41.44
N LEU A 246 9.74 15.58 -41.15
CA LEU A 246 10.82 14.61 -40.83
C LEU A 246 11.06 13.53 -41.90
N PHE A 247 10.35 13.58 -43.03
CA PHE A 247 10.52 12.62 -44.15
C PHE A 247 10.90 13.28 -45.48
N SER A 248 11.73 14.32 -45.43
CA SER A 248 12.24 15.01 -46.63
C SER A 248 13.72 15.31 -46.51
N VAL A 249 14.56 14.31 -46.78
CA VAL A 249 15.93 14.54 -47.25
C VAL A 249 16.19 13.61 -48.44
N GLY A 250 16.19 14.22 -49.63
CA GLY A 250 17.19 13.99 -50.68
C GLY A 250 17.26 12.61 -51.32
N CYS A 251 16.50 12.44 -52.40
CA CYS A 251 16.92 11.56 -53.49
C CYS A 251 17.92 12.31 -54.38
N SER A 252 19.19 11.90 -54.40
CA SER A 252 20.07 12.12 -55.54
C SER A 252 20.99 10.90 -55.73
N ARG A 253 21.21 10.58 -57.01
CA ARG A 253 21.82 9.36 -57.54
C ARG A 253 23.29 9.20 -57.15
N GLN A 254 23.67 7.99 -56.72
CA GLN A 254 24.64 7.11 -57.41
C GLN A 254 24.82 5.80 -56.61
N GLY A 255 24.95 4.69 -57.35
CA GLY A 255 24.67 3.36 -56.85
C GLY A 255 25.69 2.76 -55.88
N ALA A 256 25.19 1.88 -55.02
CA ALA A 256 25.89 0.69 -54.57
C ALA A 256 24.88 -0.23 -53.88
N ILE A 257 24.60 -1.36 -54.51
CA ILE A 257 23.95 -2.51 -53.90
C ILE A 257 24.80 -2.93 -52.69
N TRP A 258 24.31 -2.72 -51.47
CA TRP A 258 24.88 -3.39 -50.29
C TRP A 258 23.78 -3.93 -49.37
N ARG A 259 23.83 -5.25 -49.22
CA ARG A 259 23.10 -6.09 -48.29
C ARG A 259 23.16 -5.52 -46.86
N LEU A 260 22.04 -5.06 -46.31
CA LEU A 260 21.92 -4.88 -44.86
C LEU A 260 21.52 -6.21 -44.22
N LYS A 261 22.57 -6.91 -43.80
CA LYS A 261 22.57 -8.14 -43.01
C LYS A 261 21.81 -7.97 -41.69
N HIS A 262 21.17 -9.07 -41.29
CA HIS A 262 20.76 -9.46 -39.93
C HIS A 262 21.76 -9.05 -38.80
N GLY A 263 21.72 -7.80 -38.35
CA GLY A 263 22.64 -7.27 -37.33
C GLY A 263 22.00 -6.87 -36.01
N THR A 264 20.73 -6.47 -36.00
CA THR A 264 20.08 -5.84 -34.83
C THR A 264 19.46 -6.85 -33.85
N LEU A 265 18.84 -7.93 -34.34
CA LEU A 265 18.39 -9.05 -33.50
C LEU A 265 19.57 -9.77 -32.83
N SER A 266 20.70 -9.85 -33.50
CA SER A 266 21.93 -10.45 -32.98
C SER A 266 22.50 -9.70 -31.77
N GLY A 267 22.24 -8.39 -31.63
CA GLY A 267 22.81 -7.53 -30.59
C GLY A 267 22.17 -7.71 -29.20
N ALA A 268 20.85 -7.71 -29.12
CA ALA A 268 20.12 -7.93 -27.86
C ALA A 268 20.27 -9.37 -27.33
N PHE A 269 20.30 -10.36 -28.24
CA PHE A 269 20.56 -11.75 -27.89
C PHE A 269 22.05 -12.05 -27.62
N ARG A 270 23.00 -11.27 -28.17
CA ARG A 270 24.41 -11.27 -27.73
C ARG A 270 24.58 -10.70 -26.33
N LEU A 271 23.84 -9.63 -25.97
CA LEU A 271 23.84 -9.06 -24.63
C LEU A 271 23.38 -10.08 -23.56
N LYS A 272 22.36 -10.88 -23.88
CA LYS A 272 21.80 -11.94 -23.00
C LYS A 272 22.81 -13.04 -22.64
N ASN A 273 23.77 -13.29 -23.52
CA ASN A 273 24.79 -14.34 -23.36
C ASN A 273 26.19 -13.77 -23.07
N ASP A 274 26.34 -12.45 -22.87
CA ASP A 274 27.63 -11.87 -22.49
C ASP A 274 27.92 -12.19 -21.02
N PRO A 275 28.98 -12.96 -20.71
CA PRO A 275 29.33 -13.33 -19.34
C PRO A 275 29.62 -12.12 -18.44
N ARG A 276 29.93 -10.95 -19.01
CA ARG A 276 30.16 -9.71 -18.24
C ARG A 276 28.86 -9.13 -17.69
N ILE A 277 27.80 -9.16 -18.48
CA ILE A 277 26.49 -8.60 -18.10
C ILE A 277 25.80 -9.47 -17.06
N LEU A 278 26.04 -10.78 -17.05
CA LEU A 278 25.49 -11.71 -16.05
C LEU A 278 26.19 -11.65 -14.69
N LYS A 279 27.38 -11.04 -14.63
CA LYS A 279 28.11 -10.78 -13.39
C LYS A 279 27.72 -9.45 -12.74
N LEU A 280 27.07 -8.54 -13.47
CA LEU A 280 26.69 -7.20 -13.00
C LEU A 280 25.57 -7.17 -11.94
N PRO A 281 24.48 -7.99 -12.02
CA PRO A 281 23.32 -7.81 -11.14
C PRO A 281 23.60 -7.92 -9.64
N PRO A 282 24.47 -8.82 -9.13
CA PRO A 282 24.85 -8.82 -7.72
C PRO A 282 25.53 -7.54 -7.25
N TYR A 283 26.41 -6.96 -8.08
CA TYR A 283 27.06 -5.68 -7.74
C TYR A 283 26.06 -4.52 -7.77
N LEU A 284 25.16 -4.50 -8.75
CA LEU A 284 24.09 -3.50 -8.82
C LEU A 284 23.12 -3.63 -7.64
N SER A 285 22.74 -4.85 -7.27
CA SER A 285 21.91 -5.14 -6.09
C SER A 285 22.57 -4.66 -4.81
N LEU A 286 23.87 -4.96 -4.63
CA LEU A 286 24.65 -4.50 -3.48
C LEU A 286 24.74 -2.97 -3.46
N LEU A 287 24.99 -2.34 -4.61
CA LEU A 287 25.01 -0.89 -4.74
C LEU A 287 23.66 -0.27 -4.33
N CYS A 288 22.54 -0.82 -4.78
CA CYS A 288 21.21 -0.36 -4.38
C CYS A 288 20.99 -0.44 -2.86
N ILE A 289 21.42 -1.54 -2.22
CA ILE A 289 21.33 -1.70 -0.75
C ILE A 289 22.19 -0.65 -0.04
N LEU A 290 23.46 -0.50 -0.47
CA LEU A 290 24.40 0.45 0.14
C LEU A 290 23.93 1.90 -0.04
N VAL A 291 23.52 2.28 -1.25
CA VAL A 291 22.98 3.63 -1.51
C VAL A 291 21.71 3.84 -0.70
N GLY A 292 20.80 2.87 -0.64
CA GLY A 292 19.59 2.95 0.18
C GLY A 292 19.90 3.18 1.67
N ALA A 293 20.85 2.42 2.22
CA ALA A 293 21.27 2.55 3.63
C ALA A 293 22.01 3.87 3.91
N VAL A 294 22.93 4.28 3.03
CA VAL A 294 23.66 5.56 3.16
C VAL A 294 22.71 6.74 3.03
N TRP A 295 21.70 6.66 2.16
CA TRP A 295 20.70 7.72 1.99
C TRP A 295 19.99 8.05 3.30
N LEU A 296 19.70 7.04 4.12
CA LEU A 296 19.11 7.22 5.46
C LEU A 296 20.00 8.10 6.35
N LEU A 297 21.32 7.85 6.35
CA LEU A 297 22.30 8.61 7.13
C LEU A 297 22.46 10.06 6.63
N LEU A 298 22.08 10.36 5.39
CA LEU A 298 22.14 11.71 4.85
C LEU A 298 20.92 12.57 5.27
N LEU A 299 19.78 11.96 5.61
CA LEU A 299 18.54 12.68 5.91
C LEU A 299 18.64 13.70 7.08
N PRO A 300 19.37 13.43 8.19
CA PRO A 300 19.46 14.37 9.31
C PRO A 300 20.29 15.63 9.03
N LEU A 301 20.99 15.69 7.89
CA LEU A 301 21.76 16.87 7.49
C LEU A 301 20.83 18.05 7.18
N ASP A 302 21.32 19.28 7.41
CA ASP A 302 20.52 20.50 7.21
C ASP A 302 20.03 20.68 5.77
N ASN A 303 20.79 20.19 4.78
CA ASN A 303 20.45 20.32 3.37
C ASN A 303 19.28 19.42 2.94
N TYR A 304 19.00 18.35 3.68
CA TYR A 304 17.95 17.38 3.36
C TYR A 304 16.74 17.46 4.30
N SER A 305 16.84 18.22 5.40
CA SER A 305 15.77 18.47 6.36
C SER A 305 15.26 19.91 6.27
N ARG A 306 13.94 20.10 6.33
CA ARG A 306 13.29 21.41 6.28
C ARG A 306 12.84 21.84 7.66
N ARG A 307 12.75 23.16 7.89
CA ARG A 307 12.09 23.68 9.09
C ARG A 307 10.59 23.46 9.02
N THR A 308 9.97 23.16 10.15
CA THR A 308 8.51 23.05 10.26
C THR A 308 7.88 24.45 10.14
N TYR A 309 6.64 24.47 9.64
CA TYR A 309 5.83 25.67 9.50
C TYR A 309 4.36 25.26 9.57
N ILE A 310 3.47 26.22 9.84
CA ILE A 310 2.02 25.98 9.82
C ILE A 310 1.54 26.26 8.40
N SER A 311 0.97 25.25 7.74
CA SER A 311 0.47 25.38 6.36
C SER A 311 -0.96 25.90 6.32
N GLU A 312 -1.76 25.54 7.33
CA GLU A 312 -3.16 25.93 7.45
C GLU A 312 -3.30 27.30 8.13
N ASN A 313 -3.73 28.29 7.36
CA ASN A 313 -3.87 29.66 7.86
C ASN A 313 -4.98 29.77 8.92
N ALA A 314 -6.01 28.92 8.86
CA ALA A 314 -7.12 28.97 9.81
C ALA A 314 -6.75 28.51 11.24
N LEU A 315 -5.65 27.76 11.41
CA LEU A 315 -5.24 27.23 12.71
C LEU A 315 -4.85 28.33 13.71
N LEU A 316 -4.27 29.44 13.22
CA LEU A 316 -3.87 30.63 13.99
C LEU A 316 -3.34 30.31 15.42
N PRO A 317 -2.35 29.39 15.57
CA PRO A 317 -1.96 28.90 16.88
C PRO A 317 -1.29 30.00 17.71
N GLY A 318 -1.64 30.05 18.99
CA GLY A 318 -1.07 30.99 19.95
C GLY A 318 -1.49 32.46 19.77
N GLN A 319 -2.41 32.77 18.85
CA GLN A 319 -2.84 34.15 18.61
C GLN A 319 -3.82 34.69 19.66
N VAL A 320 -4.49 33.82 20.41
CA VAL A 320 -5.49 34.22 21.40
C VAL A 320 -4.98 33.96 22.81
N HIS A 321 -5.21 34.92 23.71
CA HIS A 321 -4.95 34.73 25.13
C HIS A 321 -5.82 33.62 25.72
N THR A 322 -5.18 32.69 26.41
CA THR A 322 -5.80 31.62 27.21
C THR A 322 -6.02 32.14 28.62
N TYR A 323 -7.21 31.90 29.18
CA TYR A 323 -7.60 32.44 30.49
C TYR A 323 -7.71 31.36 31.56
N PHE A 324 -7.46 30.10 31.21
CA PHE A 324 -7.45 29.00 32.19
C PHE A 324 -6.39 29.22 33.28
N GLY A 325 -6.84 29.34 34.52
CA GLY A 325 -5.98 29.58 35.69
C GLY A 325 -6.71 30.18 36.90
N GLY A 326 -5.94 30.64 37.88
CA GLY A 326 -6.46 31.30 39.07
C GLY A 326 -7.38 30.39 39.89
N SER A 327 -8.67 30.75 40.00
CA SER A 327 -9.65 30.00 40.80
C SER A 327 -9.87 28.56 40.31
N ASP A 328 -9.62 28.26 39.04
CA ASP A 328 -9.77 26.92 38.47
C ASP A 328 -8.76 25.92 39.07
N GLN A 329 -7.65 26.40 39.66
CA GLN A 329 -6.70 25.56 40.36
C GLN A 329 -7.32 24.89 41.60
N ASN A 330 -8.24 25.59 42.28
CA ASN A 330 -8.94 25.01 43.44
C ASN A 330 -9.92 23.91 43.01
N VAL A 331 -10.56 24.10 41.86
CA VAL A 331 -11.46 23.11 41.24
C VAL A 331 -10.67 21.88 40.84
N PHE A 332 -9.53 22.08 40.18
CA PHE A 332 -8.62 20.99 39.82
C PHE A 332 -8.17 20.18 41.04
N ARG A 333 -7.75 20.86 42.13
CA ARG A 333 -7.35 20.19 43.37
C ARG A 333 -8.49 19.39 44.00
N ALA A 334 -9.73 19.88 43.91
CA ALA A 334 -10.90 19.16 44.40
C ALA A 334 -11.14 17.87 43.60
N TYR A 335 -11.19 17.94 42.27
CA TYR A 335 -11.35 16.75 41.42
C TYR A 335 -10.19 15.78 41.55
N LYS A 336 -8.95 16.28 41.70
CA LYS A 336 -7.79 15.43 41.95
C LYS A 336 -7.98 14.59 43.22
N ARG A 337 -8.42 15.21 44.33
CA ARG A 337 -8.68 14.51 45.59
C ARG A 337 -9.80 13.46 45.47
N GLU A 338 -10.83 13.74 44.69
CA GLU A 338 -11.92 12.80 44.41
C GLU A 338 -11.41 11.59 43.63
N ILE A 339 -10.60 11.82 42.60
CA ILE A 339 -9.95 10.77 41.79
C ILE A 339 -8.96 9.94 42.62
N GLU A 340 -8.15 10.58 43.46
CA GLU A 340 -7.24 9.89 44.38
C GLU A 340 -8.03 9.06 45.39
N GLY A 341 -9.13 9.57 45.96
CA GLY A 341 -9.99 8.81 46.86
C GLY A 341 -10.62 7.57 46.21
N LEU A 342 -11.03 7.66 44.94
CA LEU A 342 -11.53 6.50 44.17
C LEU A 342 -10.42 5.46 43.92
N ALA A 343 -9.20 5.91 43.65
CA ALA A 343 -8.06 5.03 43.46
C ALA A 343 -7.64 4.34 44.76
N ASP A 344 -7.58 5.08 45.87
CA ASP A 344 -7.17 4.59 47.20
C ASP A 344 -8.19 3.61 47.79
N SER A 345 -9.48 3.78 47.46
CA SER A 345 -10.54 2.86 47.86
C SER A 345 -10.61 1.58 47.01
N ASN A 346 -9.71 1.39 46.04
CA ASN A 346 -9.73 0.30 45.06
C ASN A 346 -11.10 0.16 44.38
N ALA A 347 -11.73 1.30 44.04
CA ALA A 347 -13.04 1.32 43.41
C ALA A 347 -13.04 0.49 42.12
N THR A 348 -14.11 -0.28 41.94
CA THR A 348 -14.33 -1.06 40.71
C THR A 348 -14.63 -0.12 39.53
N VAL A 349 -14.38 -0.57 38.30
CA VAL A 349 -14.64 0.23 37.08
C VAL A 349 -16.07 0.81 37.04
N PRO A 350 -17.14 0.06 37.39
CA PRO A 350 -18.49 0.63 37.48
C PRO A 350 -18.61 1.76 38.49
N GLN A 351 -18.00 1.64 39.67
CA GLN A 351 -18.05 2.69 40.71
C GLN A 351 -17.32 3.97 40.25
N ILE A 352 -16.17 3.81 39.60
CA ILE A 352 -15.43 4.94 39.01
C ILE A 352 -16.31 5.61 37.95
N ASN A 353 -16.95 4.82 37.09
CA ASN A 353 -17.80 5.33 36.02
C ASN A 353 -19.09 5.98 36.52
N ASP A 354 -19.66 5.49 37.62
CA ASP A 354 -20.78 6.10 38.32
C ASP A 354 -20.43 7.50 38.81
N GLU A 355 -19.25 7.63 39.43
CA GLU A 355 -18.80 8.92 39.96
C GLU A 355 -18.46 9.91 38.84
N LEU A 356 -17.72 9.48 37.82
CA LEU A 356 -17.41 10.32 36.67
C LEU A 356 -18.68 10.78 35.95
N ALA A 357 -19.67 9.89 35.79
CA ALA A 357 -20.94 10.24 35.18
C ALA A 357 -21.75 11.23 36.03
N ARG A 358 -21.71 11.07 37.37
CA ARG A 358 -22.32 12.02 38.32
C ARG A 358 -21.68 13.40 38.19
N ILE A 359 -20.35 13.48 38.09
CA ILE A 359 -19.62 14.74 37.91
C ILE A 359 -20.01 15.41 36.58
N PHE A 360 -19.98 14.69 35.46
CA PHE A 360 -20.35 15.26 34.16
C PHE A 360 -21.80 15.74 34.11
N THR A 361 -22.72 14.97 34.69
CA THR A 361 -24.13 15.35 34.81
C THR A 361 -24.29 16.58 35.71
N GLY A 362 -23.53 16.66 36.81
CA GLY A 362 -23.50 17.82 37.70
C GLY A 362 -22.93 19.09 37.06
N ILE A 363 -22.04 18.97 36.06
CA ILE A 363 -21.57 20.09 35.22
C ILE A 363 -22.67 20.53 34.22
N GLY A 364 -23.66 19.66 33.96
CA GLY A 364 -24.74 19.88 32.99
C GLY A 364 -24.41 19.40 31.58
N LEU A 365 -23.57 18.38 31.44
CA LEU A 365 -23.21 17.77 30.15
C LEU A 365 -24.03 16.51 29.86
N LYS A 366 -24.29 16.25 28.56
CA LYS A 366 -24.96 15.02 28.13
C LYS A 366 -24.00 13.86 28.27
N THR A 367 -24.26 12.95 29.21
CA THR A 367 -23.33 11.88 29.58
C THR A 367 -23.85 10.52 29.11
N SER A 368 -22.95 9.66 28.64
CA SER A 368 -23.26 8.29 28.23
C SER A 368 -22.10 7.36 28.54
N ARG A 369 -22.39 6.05 28.52
CA ARG A 369 -21.41 4.99 28.74
C ARG A 369 -21.35 4.03 27.54
N GLN A 370 -20.27 3.29 27.45
CA GLN A 370 -20.08 2.27 26.43
C GLN A 370 -19.26 1.10 26.99
N SER A 371 -19.88 -0.07 27.10
CA SER A 371 -19.20 -1.32 27.43
C SER A 371 -18.52 -1.92 26.20
N TYR A 372 -17.35 -2.51 26.38
CA TYR A 372 -16.64 -3.25 25.35
C TYR A 372 -15.96 -4.49 25.91
N ARG A 373 -15.83 -5.53 25.07
CA ARG A 373 -15.13 -6.77 25.40
C ARG A 373 -14.41 -7.31 24.17
N TYR A 374 -13.09 -7.37 24.26
CA TYR A 374 -12.21 -8.03 23.31
C TYR A 374 -11.68 -9.31 23.92
N THR A 375 -11.35 -10.32 23.12
CA THR A 375 -10.77 -11.58 23.59
C THR A 375 -9.47 -11.96 22.85
N PRO A 376 -8.45 -11.10 22.83
CA PRO A 376 -7.17 -11.42 22.20
C PRO A 376 -6.46 -12.56 22.96
N THR A 377 -5.91 -13.55 22.26
CA THR A 377 -5.12 -14.66 22.86
C THR A 377 -5.83 -15.35 24.04
N SER A 378 -7.15 -15.56 23.92
CA SER A 378 -8.00 -16.17 24.95
C SER A 378 -8.05 -15.42 26.29
N ARG A 379 -7.57 -14.17 26.36
CA ARG A 379 -7.71 -13.29 27.52
C ARG A 379 -8.75 -12.23 27.22
N ALA A 380 -9.83 -12.17 27.99
CA ALA A 380 -10.81 -11.11 27.87
C ALA A 380 -10.20 -9.78 28.35
N VAL A 381 -10.23 -8.77 27.50
CA VAL A 381 -9.99 -7.36 27.82
C VAL A 381 -11.34 -6.68 27.75
N GLU A 382 -11.91 -6.39 28.92
CA GLU A 382 -13.22 -5.76 29.05
C GLU A 382 -13.12 -4.47 29.84
N GLY A 383 -14.02 -3.54 29.53
CA GLY A 383 -14.08 -2.25 30.19
C GLY A 383 -15.33 -1.49 29.78
N GLU A 384 -15.53 -0.35 30.43
CA GLU A 384 -16.61 0.56 30.10
C GLU A 384 -16.03 1.98 30.02
N ASN A 385 -16.21 2.62 28.88
CA ASN A 385 -15.87 4.02 28.66
C ASN A 385 -16.99 4.93 29.17
N VAL A 386 -16.61 6.08 29.73
CA VAL A 386 -17.54 7.17 30.07
C VAL A 386 -17.21 8.35 29.19
N TYR A 387 -18.23 8.94 28.57
CA TYR A 387 -18.04 10.16 27.79
C TYR A 387 -19.18 11.13 27.98
N ALA A 388 -18.88 12.41 27.78
CA ALA A 388 -19.84 13.49 27.84
C ALA A 388 -19.69 14.44 26.65
N ILE A 389 -20.79 15.01 26.19
CA ILE A 389 -20.83 15.91 25.05
C ILE A 389 -21.26 17.30 25.51
N LEU A 390 -20.42 18.30 25.20
CA LEU A 390 -20.74 19.72 25.27
C LEU A 390 -21.17 20.19 23.88
N PRO A 391 -22.47 20.49 23.68
CA PRO A 391 -22.91 21.07 22.42
C PRO A 391 -22.36 22.48 22.22
N ALA A 392 -21.92 22.78 21.00
CA ALA A 392 -21.35 24.07 20.62
C ALA A 392 -22.39 25.19 20.76
N PRO A 393 -22.13 26.27 21.51
CA PRO A 393 -23.05 27.41 21.59
C PRO A 393 -23.22 28.17 20.27
N ARG A 394 -22.24 28.09 19.35
CA ARG A 394 -22.22 28.78 18.06
C ARG A 394 -22.21 27.83 16.85
N GLY A 395 -22.37 26.54 17.08
CA GLY A 395 -22.32 25.50 16.05
C GLY A 395 -23.67 24.85 15.79
N ASP A 396 -23.79 24.16 14.67
CA ASP A 396 -24.94 23.36 14.26
C ASP A 396 -24.81 21.87 14.65
N ALA A 397 -23.84 21.54 15.52
CA ALA A 397 -23.49 20.18 15.95
C ALA A 397 -23.07 19.23 14.80
N THR A 398 -22.63 19.77 13.65
CA THR A 398 -22.15 18.96 12.51
C THR A 398 -20.70 18.51 12.66
N GLU A 399 -19.94 19.11 13.56
CA GLU A 399 -18.53 18.84 13.78
C GLU A 399 -18.19 18.76 15.28
N ALA A 400 -17.20 17.93 15.62
CA ALA A 400 -16.80 17.69 17.00
C ALA A 400 -15.28 17.57 17.18
N ILE A 401 -14.80 17.95 18.37
CA ILE A 401 -13.41 17.80 18.82
C ILE A 401 -13.41 16.94 20.09
N VAL A 402 -12.44 16.04 20.22
CA VAL A 402 -12.39 15.10 21.36
C VAL A 402 -11.25 15.45 22.33
N LEU A 403 -11.56 15.56 23.62
CA LEU A 403 -10.58 15.56 24.71
C LEU A 403 -10.60 14.20 25.40
N VAL A 404 -9.48 13.49 25.41
CA VAL A 404 -9.37 12.14 25.96
C VAL A 404 -8.45 12.12 27.18
N ALA A 405 -8.84 11.44 28.25
CA ALA A 405 -7.92 11.07 29.32
C ALA A 405 -8.19 9.62 29.73
N ALA A 406 -7.20 8.75 29.53
CA ALA A 406 -7.30 7.39 30.04
C ALA A 406 -7.07 7.41 31.56
N TRP A 407 -7.85 6.62 32.32
CA TRP A 407 -7.69 6.44 33.76
C TRP A 407 -6.31 5.89 34.11
N ARG A 408 -5.86 4.89 33.34
CA ARG A 408 -4.47 4.42 33.34
C ARG A 408 -3.78 4.77 32.03
N ASN A 409 -2.56 5.29 32.12
CA ASN A 409 -1.75 5.60 30.95
C ASN A 409 -1.14 4.33 30.32
N ALA A 410 -0.38 4.50 29.24
CA ALA A 410 0.27 3.40 28.52
C ALA A 410 1.29 2.61 29.37
N ARG A 411 1.76 3.19 30.48
CA ARG A 411 2.67 2.54 31.44
C ARG A 411 1.92 1.85 32.59
N GLY A 412 0.59 1.91 32.60
CA GLY A 412 -0.25 1.37 33.68
C GLY A 412 -0.35 2.26 34.92
N GLU A 413 0.26 3.44 34.91
CA GLU A 413 0.22 4.41 36.00
C GLU A 413 -1.13 5.12 36.03
N LEU A 414 -1.58 5.51 37.22
CA LEU A 414 -2.82 6.26 37.39
C LEU A 414 -2.65 7.69 36.85
N ASN A 415 -3.43 8.05 35.84
CA ASN A 415 -3.41 9.37 35.20
C ASN A 415 -4.24 10.40 35.99
N LYS A 416 -3.94 10.54 37.28
CA LYS A 416 -4.73 11.33 38.22
C LYS A 416 -4.86 12.80 37.84
N ASN A 417 -3.76 13.45 37.44
CA ASN A 417 -3.83 14.86 37.03
C ASN A 417 -4.46 14.99 35.64
N GLY A 418 -4.31 14.00 34.75
CA GLY A 418 -4.93 14.06 33.42
C GLY A 418 -6.45 14.00 33.47
N VAL A 419 -7.01 13.06 34.23
CA VAL A 419 -8.47 12.96 34.41
C VAL A 419 -9.01 14.17 35.18
N ALA A 420 -8.32 14.62 36.24
CA ALA A 420 -8.72 15.82 36.99
C ALA A 420 -8.71 17.08 36.11
N LEU A 421 -7.70 17.22 35.24
CA LEU A 421 -7.58 18.35 34.32
C LEU A 421 -8.67 18.31 33.26
N LEU A 422 -9.00 17.13 32.72
CA LEU A 422 -10.11 16.94 31.79
C LEU A 422 -11.45 17.38 32.42
N LEU A 423 -11.74 16.96 33.66
CA LEU A 423 -12.97 17.36 34.37
C LEU A 423 -13.02 18.87 34.64
N THR A 424 -11.88 19.45 35.03
CA THR A 424 -11.76 20.89 35.26
C THR A 424 -11.97 21.68 33.97
N LEU A 425 -11.38 21.24 32.87
CA LEU A 425 -11.55 21.83 31.54
C LEU A 425 -12.99 21.67 31.03
N ALA A 426 -13.65 20.54 31.30
CA ALA A 426 -15.05 20.34 30.94
C ALA A 426 -15.95 21.38 31.60
N ARG A 427 -15.77 21.61 32.91
CA ARG A 427 -16.45 22.68 33.64
C ARG A 427 -16.08 24.08 33.13
N TYR A 428 -14.80 24.31 32.82
CA TYR A 428 -14.34 25.59 32.29
C TYR A 428 -14.95 25.87 30.90
N PHE A 429 -14.83 24.96 29.93
CA PHE A 429 -15.36 25.10 28.57
C PHE A 429 -16.87 25.31 28.54
N ARG A 430 -17.63 24.67 29.44
CA ARG A 430 -19.08 24.90 29.56
C ARG A 430 -19.46 26.35 29.85
N ARG A 431 -18.61 27.12 30.56
CA ARG A 431 -18.85 28.53 30.87
C ARG A 431 -18.61 29.47 29.68
N TRP A 432 -17.93 29.00 28.63
CA TRP A 432 -17.53 29.80 27.49
C TRP A 432 -18.48 29.61 26.31
N SER A 433 -18.85 30.71 25.65
CA SER A 433 -19.76 30.71 24.50
C SER A 433 -19.04 30.80 23.14
N LEU A 434 -17.74 30.51 23.09
CA LEU A 434 -16.92 30.70 21.87
C LEU A 434 -16.86 29.48 20.94
N TRP A 435 -17.29 28.32 21.42
CA TRP A 435 -17.15 27.05 20.69
C TRP A 435 -18.12 26.98 19.51
N SER A 436 -17.59 26.69 18.33
CA SER A 436 -18.34 26.43 17.09
C SER A 436 -18.43 24.94 16.78
N LYS A 437 -17.62 24.10 17.44
CA LYS A 437 -17.67 22.63 17.34
C LYS A 437 -18.06 22.02 18.67
N ASP A 438 -18.79 20.91 18.61
CA ASP A 438 -19.11 20.14 19.81
C ASP A 438 -17.81 19.62 20.45
N ILE A 439 -17.77 19.54 21.77
CA ILE A 439 -16.62 19.00 22.48
C ILE A 439 -17.04 17.71 23.17
N VAL A 440 -16.36 16.63 22.83
CA VAL A 440 -16.53 15.32 23.45
C VAL A 440 -15.43 15.13 24.49
N PHE A 441 -15.82 14.87 25.73
CA PHE A 441 -14.91 14.49 26.81
C PHE A 441 -14.98 12.97 26.98
N LEU A 442 -13.89 12.27 26.72
CA LEU A 442 -13.81 10.80 26.81
C LEU A 442 -12.86 10.40 27.94
N VAL A 443 -13.38 9.63 28.90
CA VAL A 443 -12.58 8.96 29.92
C VAL A 443 -12.67 7.45 29.68
N SER A 444 -11.53 6.85 29.31
CA SER A 444 -11.41 5.41 29.09
C SER A 444 -10.67 4.75 30.27
N PRO A 445 -10.94 3.48 30.59
CA PRO A 445 -10.25 2.81 31.70
C PRO A 445 -8.76 2.57 31.39
N ASP A 446 -8.43 2.37 30.11
CA ASP A 446 -7.08 2.14 29.60
C ASP A 446 -6.77 3.06 28.41
N SER A 447 -5.50 3.12 28.00
CA SER A 447 -5.03 4.02 26.94
C SER A 447 -5.14 3.45 25.53
N ALA A 448 -5.60 2.21 25.35
CA ALA A 448 -5.52 1.49 24.08
C ALA A 448 -6.89 0.94 23.65
N ALA A 449 -7.39 -0.11 24.29
CA ALA A 449 -8.64 -0.79 23.96
C ALA A 449 -9.86 0.12 24.12
N GLY A 450 -9.94 0.90 25.19
CA GLY A 450 -11.06 1.82 25.45
C GLY A 450 -11.25 2.88 24.36
N PRO A 451 -10.24 3.70 24.05
CA PRO A 451 -10.30 4.67 22.96
C PRO A 451 -10.62 4.00 21.61
N ARG A 452 -10.02 2.83 21.34
CA ARG A 452 -10.30 2.07 20.11
C ARG A 452 -11.75 1.65 19.99
N ALA A 453 -12.31 1.04 21.04
CA ALA A 453 -13.72 0.64 21.07
C ALA A 453 -14.67 1.83 20.88
N TRP A 454 -14.33 2.98 21.46
CA TRP A 454 -15.14 4.18 21.33
C TRP A 454 -15.13 4.73 19.91
N VAL A 455 -13.95 4.87 19.29
CA VAL A 455 -13.83 5.39 17.93
C VAL A 455 -14.44 4.43 16.90
N ASP A 456 -14.25 3.12 17.07
CA ASP A 456 -14.86 2.10 16.21
C ASP A 456 -16.39 2.18 16.27
N ALA A 457 -16.97 2.38 17.46
CA ALA A 457 -18.41 2.54 17.61
C ALA A 457 -18.93 3.90 17.13
N TYR A 458 -18.11 4.95 17.22
CA TYR A 458 -18.44 6.27 16.66
C TYR A 458 -18.68 6.18 15.14
N HIS A 459 -17.83 5.44 14.44
CA HIS A 459 -17.89 5.25 12.98
C HIS A 459 -18.68 4.01 12.54
N ASP A 460 -19.43 3.36 13.43
CA ASP A 460 -20.22 2.15 13.13
C ASP A 460 -19.40 1.00 12.51
N ALA A 461 -18.11 0.92 12.87
CA ALA A 461 -17.15 -0.07 12.41
C ALA A 461 -16.76 -1.10 13.49
N HIS A 462 -17.55 -1.18 14.57
CA HIS A 462 -17.26 -1.99 15.74
C HIS A 462 -17.64 -3.47 15.55
N ALA A 463 -16.87 -4.37 16.16
CA ALA A 463 -17.17 -5.80 16.18
C ALA A 463 -18.27 -6.15 17.20
N GLY A 464 -18.84 -7.36 17.13
CA GLY A 464 -19.96 -7.77 17.98
C GLY A 464 -19.71 -7.77 19.50
N GLY A 465 -18.47 -7.63 19.96
CA GLY A 465 -18.11 -7.51 21.39
C GLY A 465 -18.10 -6.06 21.93
N VAL A 466 -18.36 -5.06 21.09
CA VAL A 466 -18.31 -3.64 21.44
C VAL A 466 -19.73 -3.06 21.38
N GLY A 467 -20.17 -2.36 22.42
CA GLY A 467 -21.48 -1.70 22.42
C GLY A 467 -21.54 -0.48 21.49
N SER A 468 -22.68 -0.26 20.86
CA SER A 468 -22.97 0.96 20.09
C SER A 468 -23.02 2.20 20.99
N LEU A 469 -22.74 3.38 20.44
CA LEU A 469 -22.85 4.64 21.19
C LEU A 469 -24.31 5.14 21.23
N PRO A 470 -24.93 5.31 22.41
CA PRO A 470 -26.29 5.84 22.52
C PRO A 470 -26.41 7.29 22.06
N VAL A 471 -25.34 8.08 22.20
CA VAL A 471 -25.30 9.48 21.82
C VAL A 471 -24.06 9.72 20.97
N LYS A 472 -24.23 10.31 19.79
CA LYS A 472 -23.15 10.75 18.91
C LYS A 472 -23.25 12.27 18.68
N SER A 473 -22.15 12.86 18.25
CA SER A 473 -22.08 14.24 17.78
C SER A 473 -21.69 14.22 16.28
N GLY A 474 -21.31 15.37 15.75
CA GLY A 474 -20.92 15.54 14.36
C GLY A 474 -19.62 14.83 13.96
N ALA A 475 -19.11 15.12 12.76
CA ALA A 475 -17.87 14.55 12.27
C ALA A 475 -16.69 14.95 13.17
N LEU A 476 -15.86 13.99 13.56
CA LEU A 476 -14.67 14.26 14.37
C LEU A 476 -13.62 14.99 13.52
N GLN A 477 -13.21 16.17 13.98
CA GLN A 477 -12.21 17.02 13.31
C GLN A 477 -10.81 16.80 13.87
N GLY A 478 -10.69 16.53 15.17
CA GLY A 478 -9.42 16.22 15.81
C GLY A 478 -9.61 15.73 17.24
N ALA A 479 -8.56 15.14 17.80
CA ALA A 479 -8.55 14.68 19.19
C ALA A 479 -7.26 15.05 19.91
N LEU A 480 -7.37 15.39 21.20
CA LEU A 480 -6.23 15.63 22.07
C LEU A 480 -6.34 14.73 23.28
N ALA A 481 -5.28 14.01 23.59
CA ALA A 481 -5.22 13.14 24.75
C ALA A 481 -4.28 13.71 25.82
N ILE A 482 -4.69 13.62 27.09
CA ILE A 482 -3.90 14.06 28.24
C ILE A 482 -3.34 12.83 28.96
N ASP A 483 -2.02 12.74 29.06
CA ASP A 483 -1.33 11.76 29.89
C ASP A 483 -0.45 12.50 30.90
N PHE A 484 -1.02 12.75 32.07
CA PHE A 484 -0.42 13.49 33.17
C PHE A 484 -0.53 12.67 34.46
N ALA A 485 0.27 11.61 34.54
CA ALA A 485 0.34 10.76 35.73
C ALA A 485 1.26 11.31 36.83
N ARG A 486 2.32 12.04 36.45
CA ARG A 486 3.35 12.53 37.39
C ARG A 486 2.82 13.55 38.39
N GLU A 487 3.50 13.69 39.53
CA GLU A 487 3.26 14.75 40.49
C GLU A 487 4.27 15.90 40.37
N GLY A 488 3.87 17.05 40.91
CA GLY A 488 4.70 18.24 40.97
C GLY A 488 4.76 19.03 39.66
N ARG A 489 5.57 20.09 39.70
CA ARG A 489 5.77 21.00 38.58
C ARG A 489 6.66 20.36 37.52
N PHE A 490 6.47 20.78 36.28
CA PHE A 490 7.23 20.28 35.13
C PHE A 490 7.99 21.38 34.38
N ARG A 491 8.91 20.98 33.51
CA ARG A 491 9.70 21.89 32.66
C ARG A 491 9.20 21.93 31.22
N SER A 492 8.81 20.78 30.69
CA SER A 492 8.56 20.60 29.26
C SER A 492 7.40 19.64 29.00
N VAL A 493 6.85 19.69 27.78
CA VAL A 493 5.75 18.84 27.32
C VAL A 493 6.23 17.96 26.19
N HIS A 494 6.04 16.65 26.32
CA HIS A 494 6.30 15.66 25.30
C HIS A 494 5.04 15.41 24.48
N ILE A 495 5.21 15.39 23.16
CA ILE A 495 4.14 15.08 22.21
C ILE A 495 4.33 13.66 21.72
N ALA A 496 3.44 12.75 22.13
CA ALA A 496 3.33 11.44 21.52
C ALA A 496 2.35 11.54 20.34
N TYR A 497 2.82 11.15 19.15
CA TYR A 497 2.08 11.27 17.89
C TYR A 497 2.11 9.99 17.05
N ASP A 498 2.83 8.95 17.48
CA ASP A 498 2.98 7.71 16.72
C ASP A 498 1.67 6.94 16.71
N GLY A 499 1.06 6.82 15.52
CA GLY A 499 -0.14 6.03 15.28
C GLY A 499 0.13 4.56 14.97
N VAL A 500 -0.95 3.78 14.94
CA VAL A 500 -0.90 2.37 14.55
C VAL A 500 -0.45 2.26 13.09
N ASN A 501 0.29 1.20 12.75
CA ASN A 501 0.77 0.94 11.39
C ASN A 501 1.66 2.02 10.78
N GLY A 502 2.30 2.85 11.60
CA GLY A 502 3.17 3.93 11.13
C GLY A 502 2.40 5.12 10.53
N GLN A 503 1.10 5.21 10.79
CA GLN A 503 0.30 6.38 10.44
C GLN A 503 0.64 7.53 11.38
N LEU A 504 0.58 8.75 10.85
CA LEU A 504 0.93 9.97 11.57
C LEU A 504 -0.22 10.97 11.45
N PRO A 505 -0.46 11.79 12.49
CA PRO A 505 -1.38 12.91 12.37
C PRO A 505 -0.81 13.96 11.42
N ASN A 506 -1.66 14.88 11.00
CA ASN A 506 -1.23 16.03 10.25
C ASN A 506 -0.16 16.85 11.01
N LEU A 507 0.94 17.17 10.34
CA LEU A 507 2.09 17.88 10.93
C LEU A 507 1.72 19.24 11.53
N ASP A 508 0.70 19.92 10.99
CA ASP A 508 0.27 21.23 11.51
C ASP A 508 -0.32 21.13 12.92
N LEU A 509 -0.90 19.99 13.30
CA LEU A 509 -1.38 19.77 14.68
C LEU A 509 -0.21 19.76 15.67
N ILE A 510 0.89 19.07 15.32
CA ILE A 510 2.11 19.05 16.13
C ILE A 510 2.73 20.45 16.18
N ASN A 511 2.87 21.11 15.03
CA ASN A 511 3.45 22.45 14.95
C ASN A 511 2.63 23.48 15.74
N SER A 512 1.31 23.35 15.77
CA SER A 512 0.42 24.21 16.55
C SER A 512 0.70 24.06 18.04
N VAL A 513 0.84 22.84 18.55
CA VAL A 513 1.21 22.63 19.96
C VAL A 513 2.61 23.14 20.25
N VAL A 514 3.58 22.91 19.36
CA VAL A 514 4.94 23.44 19.50
C VAL A 514 4.92 24.98 19.60
N SER A 515 4.14 25.64 18.74
CA SER A 515 3.98 27.10 18.73
C SER A 515 3.28 27.63 19.99
N ILE A 516 2.23 26.97 20.47
CA ILE A 516 1.50 27.36 21.69
C ILE A 516 2.34 27.13 22.95
N ALA A 517 2.89 25.93 23.12
CA ALA A 517 3.66 25.58 24.30
C ALA A 517 5.00 26.33 24.35
N GLY A 518 5.74 26.35 23.24
CA GLY A 518 7.03 27.03 23.15
C GLY A 518 6.92 28.54 23.07
N GLY A 519 6.13 29.05 22.12
CA GLY A 519 6.03 30.47 21.83
C GLY A 519 5.22 31.25 22.87
N GLN A 520 4.00 30.79 23.20
CA GLN A 520 3.11 31.53 24.10
C GLN A 520 3.38 31.24 25.58
N MET A 521 3.67 29.99 25.93
CA MET A 521 3.83 29.56 27.33
C MET A 521 5.29 29.44 27.79
N GLY A 522 6.27 29.59 26.90
CA GLY A 522 7.69 29.47 27.23
C GLY A 522 8.10 28.09 27.74
N MET A 523 7.38 27.03 27.33
CA MET A 523 7.66 25.65 27.71
C MET A 523 8.56 24.97 26.69
N GLY A 524 9.50 24.14 27.17
CA GLY A 524 10.20 23.23 26.25
C GLY A 524 9.22 22.19 25.70
N VAL A 525 9.43 21.77 24.45
CA VAL A 525 8.66 20.70 23.81
C VAL A 525 9.60 19.58 23.39
N GLY A 526 9.24 18.34 23.69
CA GLY A 526 9.99 17.15 23.34
C GLY A 526 9.18 16.22 22.44
N ILE A 527 9.86 15.43 21.62
CA ILE A 527 9.27 14.35 20.81
C ILE A 527 10.13 13.10 20.93
N GLN A 528 9.56 11.93 20.64
CA GLN A 528 10.29 10.65 20.58
C GLN A 528 11.09 10.30 21.85
N GLU A 529 10.65 10.76 23.01
CA GLU A 529 11.33 10.60 24.32
C GLU A 529 12.75 11.19 24.35
N MET A 530 13.01 12.18 23.47
CA MET A 530 14.24 12.95 23.45
C MET A 530 14.10 14.13 24.41
N TRP A 531 14.41 13.88 25.69
CA TRP A 531 14.21 14.86 26.77
C TRP A 531 15.10 16.10 26.63
N GLU A 532 16.28 15.91 26.08
CA GLU A 532 17.23 16.96 25.71
C GLU A 532 17.59 16.82 24.24
N HIS A 533 17.45 17.89 23.47
CA HIS A 533 17.68 17.86 22.02
C HIS A 533 18.35 19.16 21.54
N PRO A 534 19.69 19.27 21.60
CA PRO A 534 20.42 20.47 21.17
C PRO A 534 20.51 20.62 19.65
N ASP A 535 19.74 19.84 18.89
CA ASP A 535 19.61 19.89 17.42
C ASP A 535 20.92 19.61 16.66
N LYS A 536 21.78 18.74 17.22
CA LYS A 536 22.97 18.24 16.51
C LYS A 536 22.61 17.04 15.63
N TYR A 537 23.46 16.72 14.66
CA TYR A 537 23.25 15.59 13.75
C TYR A 537 22.96 14.26 14.48
N ALA A 538 23.71 13.94 15.55
CA ALA A 538 23.52 12.70 16.30
C ALA A 538 22.13 12.64 16.97
N ASP A 539 21.67 13.74 17.54
CA ASP A 539 20.36 13.82 18.20
C ASP A 539 19.22 13.72 17.17
N ARG A 540 19.38 14.38 16.02
CA ARG A 540 18.44 14.28 14.89
C ARG A 540 18.35 12.86 14.34
N LEU A 541 19.50 12.20 14.21
CA LEU A 541 19.57 10.81 13.77
C LEU A 541 18.90 9.87 14.79
N ASP A 542 19.16 10.04 16.09
CA ASP A 542 18.53 9.23 17.14
C ASP A 542 17.01 9.45 17.17
N THR A 543 16.56 10.71 17.09
CA THR A 543 15.14 11.07 17.00
C THR A 543 14.47 10.39 15.81
N MET A 544 15.10 10.46 14.63
CA MET A 544 14.61 9.82 13.42
C MET A 544 14.54 8.30 13.57
N LEU A 545 15.61 7.66 14.04
CA LEU A 545 15.68 6.20 14.16
C LEU A 545 14.69 5.67 15.20
N ARG A 546 14.48 6.38 16.31
CA ARG A 546 13.45 6.06 17.31
C ARG A 546 12.05 6.16 16.73
N GLY A 547 11.75 7.27 16.03
CA GLY A 547 10.48 7.44 15.35
C GLY A 547 10.23 6.35 14.30
N MET A 548 11.24 6.03 13.48
CA MET A 548 11.16 4.95 12.51
C MET A 548 10.95 3.58 13.18
N LEU A 549 11.62 3.31 14.30
CA LEU A 549 11.43 2.06 15.03
C LEU A 549 9.99 1.94 15.55
N LYS A 550 9.44 3.00 16.17
CA LYS A 550 8.05 3.02 16.65
C LYS A 550 7.04 2.86 15.51
N GLN A 551 7.22 3.61 14.41
CA GLN A 551 6.39 3.50 13.22
C GLN A 551 6.48 2.12 12.56
N GLY A 552 7.69 1.53 12.54
CA GLY A 552 7.94 0.22 11.96
C GLY A 552 7.28 -0.90 12.78
N LEU A 553 7.34 -0.82 14.11
CA LEU A 553 6.61 -1.73 14.99
C LEU A 553 5.10 -1.54 14.86
N GLY A 554 4.64 -0.29 14.63
CA GLY A 554 3.24 0.03 14.38
C GLY A 554 2.34 -0.09 15.61
N MET A 555 2.93 -0.11 16.81
CA MET A 555 2.22 -0.23 18.09
C MET A 555 1.58 1.11 18.49
N ALA A 556 0.48 1.05 19.24
CA ALA A 556 -0.20 2.24 19.75
C ALA A 556 0.64 2.89 20.86
N SER A 557 1.02 4.16 20.68
CA SER A 557 1.84 4.89 21.66
C SER A 557 1.00 5.61 22.73
N GLY A 558 -0.30 5.77 22.50
CA GLY A 558 -1.25 6.33 23.47
C GLY A 558 -2.69 6.35 22.96
N PRO A 559 -3.61 7.02 23.67
CA PRO A 559 -5.04 7.08 23.30
C PRO A 559 -5.30 7.67 21.91
N HIS A 560 -4.43 8.59 21.47
CA HIS A 560 -4.52 9.23 20.16
C HIS A 560 -4.38 8.24 19.00
N SER A 561 -3.63 7.15 19.16
CA SER A 561 -3.34 6.19 18.09
C SER A 561 -4.61 5.52 17.54
N ALA A 562 -5.69 5.45 18.34
CA ALA A 562 -6.98 4.88 17.93
C ALA A 562 -7.76 5.76 16.92
N PHE A 563 -7.51 7.07 16.91
CA PHE A 563 -8.23 8.06 16.10
C PHE A 563 -7.68 8.18 14.67
N ILE A 564 -6.36 8.04 14.53
CA ILE A 564 -5.63 8.25 13.27
C ILE A 564 -6.13 7.34 12.12
N PRO A 565 -6.45 6.04 12.32
CA PRO A 565 -6.99 5.19 11.26
C PRO A 565 -8.30 5.68 10.64
N TYR A 566 -9.05 6.54 11.34
CA TYR A 566 -10.30 7.14 10.87
C TYR A 566 -10.10 8.55 10.29
N HIS A 567 -8.86 8.94 10.01
CA HIS A 567 -8.50 10.29 9.56
C HIS A 567 -9.00 11.37 10.53
N VAL A 568 -8.85 11.09 11.83
CA VAL A 568 -9.04 12.05 12.90
C VAL A 568 -7.66 12.34 13.49
N ASP A 569 -7.14 13.52 13.20
CA ASP A 569 -5.80 13.92 13.64
C ASP A 569 -5.76 14.02 15.16
N ALA A 570 -4.81 13.30 15.76
CA ALA A 570 -4.75 13.17 17.20
C ALA A 570 -3.33 13.07 17.74
N ILE A 571 -3.11 13.65 18.93
CA ILE A 571 -1.84 13.61 19.67
C ILE A 571 -2.08 13.44 21.17
N THR A 572 -1.10 12.92 21.91
CA THR A 572 -1.10 12.86 23.37
C THR A 572 -0.03 13.77 23.96
N LEU A 573 -0.40 14.56 24.97
CA LEU A 573 0.51 15.45 25.70
C LEU A 573 0.94 14.83 27.02
N GLN A 574 2.25 14.82 27.27
CA GLN A 574 2.89 14.23 28.45
C GLN A 574 3.86 15.23 29.10
N PRO A 575 3.59 15.77 30.31
CA PRO A 575 4.54 16.66 30.97
C PRO A 575 5.76 15.90 31.52
N TYR A 576 6.96 16.45 31.37
CA TYR A 576 8.22 15.85 31.84
C TYR A 576 9.25 16.90 32.32
N GLY A 577 10.27 16.41 33.04
CA GLY A 577 11.37 17.20 33.61
C GLY A 577 10.94 18.12 34.75
N ASP A 578 11.85 18.53 35.63
CA ASP A 578 11.51 19.37 36.79
C ASP A 578 11.65 20.86 36.46
N GLY A 579 10.61 21.64 36.77
CA GLY A 579 10.55 23.04 36.38
C GLY A 579 9.50 23.83 37.15
N TRP A 580 9.08 24.94 36.56
CA TRP A 580 8.17 25.91 37.19
C TRP A 580 6.73 25.81 36.68
N GLN A 581 6.49 25.03 35.63
CA GLN A 581 5.17 24.91 35.01
C GLN A 581 4.28 24.00 35.86
N ASP A 582 3.01 24.35 35.94
CA ASP A 582 2.01 23.64 36.73
C ASP A 582 0.85 23.12 35.88
N GLU A 583 -0.15 22.52 36.52
CA GLU A 583 -1.30 21.93 35.85
C GLU A 583 -2.16 22.98 35.13
N MET A 584 -2.15 24.23 35.61
CA MET A 584 -2.82 25.33 34.93
C MET A 584 -2.11 25.69 33.63
N ALA A 585 -0.79 25.64 33.62
CA ALA A 585 0.00 25.86 32.43
C ALA A 585 -0.28 24.79 31.36
N MET A 586 -0.38 23.51 31.74
CA MET A 586 -0.84 22.44 30.83
C MET A 586 -2.26 22.70 30.31
N GLY A 587 -3.18 23.11 31.19
CA GLY A 587 -4.55 23.45 30.80
C GLY A 587 -4.64 24.61 29.81
N ARG A 588 -3.75 25.60 29.89
CA ARG A 588 -3.65 26.68 28.88
C ARG A 588 -3.16 26.18 27.53
N VAL A 589 -2.19 25.26 27.50
CA VAL A 589 -1.75 24.61 26.24
C VAL A 589 -2.92 23.86 25.59
N ILE A 590 -3.70 23.13 26.40
CA ILE A 590 -4.89 22.43 25.92
C ILE A 590 -5.96 23.42 25.43
N GLU A 591 -6.27 24.47 26.20
CA GLU A 591 -7.21 25.52 25.78
C GLU A 591 -6.80 26.14 24.44
N GLY A 592 -5.51 26.52 24.30
CA GLY A 592 -4.97 27.09 23.08
C GLY A 592 -5.12 26.14 21.89
N THR A 593 -4.82 24.86 22.09
CA THR A 593 -4.94 23.82 21.04
C THR A 593 -6.40 23.63 20.63
N PHE A 594 -7.33 23.61 21.58
CA PHE A 594 -8.77 23.52 21.30
C PHE A 594 -9.28 24.76 20.56
N ARG A 595 -8.79 25.96 20.89
CA ARG A 595 -9.14 27.18 20.13
C ARG A 595 -8.66 27.10 18.69
N SER A 596 -7.45 26.62 18.46
CA SER A 596 -6.92 26.41 17.10
C SER A 596 -7.75 25.39 16.30
N LEU A 597 -8.06 24.23 16.89
CA LEU A 597 -8.93 23.23 16.25
C LEU A 597 -10.36 23.74 16.02
N ASN A 598 -10.88 24.57 16.92
CA ASN A 598 -12.20 25.17 16.80
C ASN A 598 -12.30 26.14 15.61
N ASN A 599 -11.19 26.77 15.20
CA ASN A 599 -11.15 27.70 14.07
C ASN A 599 -11.12 27.02 12.68
N LEU A 600 -10.78 25.72 12.63
CA LEU A 600 -10.75 24.98 11.35
C LEU A 600 -12.12 25.01 10.65
N LEU A 601 -12.15 25.29 9.36
CA LEU A 601 -13.38 25.22 8.56
C LEU A 601 -13.54 23.87 7.86
N GLU A 602 -12.44 23.14 7.74
CA GLU A 602 -12.36 21.84 7.09
C GLU A 602 -11.34 20.96 7.81
N LYS A 603 -11.39 19.65 7.55
CA LYS A 603 -10.39 18.71 8.07
C LYS A 603 -9.00 19.14 7.65
N LEU A 604 -7.99 18.93 8.49
CA LEU A 604 -6.61 19.21 8.12
C LEU A 604 -6.23 18.37 6.88
N HIS A 605 -5.76 19.02 5.83
CA HIS A 605 -5.41 18.35 4.56
C HIS A 605 -4.32 19.06 3.76
N GLN A 606 -3.99 20.32 4.09
CA GLN A 606 -2.97 21.12 3.39
C GLN A 606 -1.53 20.68 3.73
N SER A 607 -1.29 20.23 4.96
CA SER A 607 0.04 19.86 5.45
C SER A 607 0.35 18.37 5.31
N PHE A 608 1.57 17.97 5.65
CA PHE A 608 2.10 16.63 5.39
C PHE A 608 1.55 15.57 6.35
N PHE A 609 1.16 14.42 5.81
CA PHE A 609 0.81 13.19 6.56
C PHE A 609 1.94 12.14 6.56
N PHE A 610 2.94 12.32 5.71
CA PHE A 610 4.06 11.41 5.54
C PHE A 610 5.37 12.18 5.71
N TYR A 611 5.91 12.11 6.92
CA TYR A 611 7.11 12.82 7.33
C TYR A 611 7.92 12.03 8.36
N LEU A 612 9.19 12.36 8.47
CA LEU A 612 10.05 11.96 9.58
C LEU A 612 10.47 13.21 10.34
N LEU A 613 10.19 13.27 11.64
CA LEU A 613 10.65 14.36 12.49
C LEU A 613 12.09 14.11 12.94
N MET A 614 12.92 15.13 12.76
CA MET A 614 14.32 15.15 13.20
C MET A 614 14.45 15.92 14.51
N SER A 615 13.61 16.93 14.69
CA SER A 615 13.45 17.72 15.91
C SER A 615 12.04 18.33 15.90
N THR A 616 11.64 19.02 16.96
CA THR A 616 10.35 19.73 17.03
C THR A 616 10.18 20.78 15.93
N GLU A 617 11.30 21.28 15.39
CA GLU A 617 11.33 22.33 14.37
C GLU A 617 11.84 21.85 13.02
N ARG A 618 12.16 20.56 12.84
CA ARG A 618 12.69 20.03 11.58
C ARG A 618 12.08 18.69 11.18
N PHE A 619 11.77 18.58 9.89
CA PHE A 619 11.19 17.38 9.30
C PHE A 619 11.77 17.05 7.92
N VAL A 620 11.60 15.80 7.51
CA VAL A 620 11.90 15.31 6.16
C VAL A 620 10.61 14.79 5.52
N SER A 621 10.30 15.27 4.31
CA SER A 621 9.11 14.89 3.56
C SER A 621 9.26 13.54 2.85
N ILE A 622 8.14 12.88 2.53
CA ILE A 622 8.08 11.61 1.80
C ILE A 622 8.93 11.57 0.53
N GLY A 623 8.95 12.64 -0.27
CA GLY A 623 9.73 12.68 -1.52
C GLY A 623 11.24 12.52 -1.32
N THR A 624 11.74 12.85 -0.12
CA THR A 624 13.18 12.81 0.19
C THR A 624 13.60 11.46 0.78
N TYR A 625 12.78 10.85 1.64
CA TYR A 625 13.13 9.58 2.29
C TYR A 625 12.69 8.33 1.51
N LEU A 626 11.60 8.40 0.73
CA LEU A 626 11.03 7.24 0.02
C LEU A 626 12.02 6.53 -0.92
N PRO A 627 12.92 7.24 -1.66
CA PRO A 627 13.91 6.59 -2.51
C PRO A 627 14.80 5.58 -1.76
N SER A 628 15.09 5.79 -0.47
CA SER A 628 15.91 4.87 0.33
C SER A 628 15.27 3.47 0.41
N ALA A 629 14.01 3.37 0.84
CA ALA A 629 13.30 2.09 0.92
C ALA A 629 13.04 1.48 -0.45
N MET A 630 12.78 2.30 -1.48
CA MET A 630 12.60 1.81 -2.84
C MET A 630 13.87 1.21 -3.42
N LEU A 631 15.04 1.82 -3.20
CA LEU A 631 16.32 1.26 -3.64
C LEU A 631 16.61 -0.08 -2.96
N VAL A 632 16.30 -0.18 -1.65
CA VAL A 632 16.36 -1.46 -0.95
C VAL A 632 15.38 -2.44 -1.58
N ALA A 633 14.10 -2.12 -1.78
CA ALA A 633 13.15 -3.07 -2.37
C ALA A 633 13.52 -3.53 -3.80
N VAL A 634 14.04 -2.61 -4.63
CA VAL A 634 14.46 -2.87 -6.02
C VAL A 634 15.60 -3.89 -6.11
N ASN A 635 16.45 -4.00 -5.09
CA ASN A 635 17.52 -5.00 -5.04
C ASN A 635 16.97 -6.43 -5.28
N PHE A 636 15.83 -6.76 -4.67
CA PHE A 636 15.20 -8.06 -4.79
C PHE A 636 14.69 -8.32 -6.20
N THR A 637 14.09 -7.31 -6.84
CA THR A 637 13.62 -7.39 -8.23
C THR A 637 14.77 -7.57 -9.21
N ILE A 638 15.86 -6.82 -9.06
CA ILE A 638 17.07 -6.97 -9.89
C ILE A 638 17.61 -8.39 -9.79
N MET A 639 17.71 -8.91 -8.57
CA MET A 639 18.20 -10.26 -8.34
C MET A 639 17.23 -11.33 -8.86
N ALA A 640 15.93 -11.13 -8.72
CA ALA A 640 14.91 -12.02 -9.26
C ALA A 640 15.02 -12.15 -10.78
N ILE A 641 15.17 -11.02 -11.48
CA ILE A 641 15.39 -10.98 -12.93
C ILE A 641 16.71 -11.65 -13.30
N ALA A 642 17.78 -11.42 -12.53
CA ALA A 642 19.06 -12.09 -12.76
C ALA A 642 18.93 -13.62 -12.66
N MET A 643 18.14 -14.13 -11.70
CA MET A 643 17.89 -15.56 -11.54
C MET A 643 17.03 -16.12 -12.68
N TRP A 644 16.03 -15.36 -13.11
CA TRP A 644 15.22 -15.70 -14.27
C TRP A 644 16.05 -15.82 -15.55
N ILE A 645 17.00 -14.90 -15.76
CA ILE A 645 17.90 -14.94 -16.92
C ILE A 645 18.84 -16.14 -16.83
N LYS A 646 19.48 -16.38 -15.67
CA LYS A 646 20.38 -17.53 -15.46
C LYS A 646 19.68 -18.88 -15.70
N SER A 647 18.41 -19.01 -15.33
CA SER A 647 17.64 -20.23 -15.56
C SER A 647 17.44 -20.56 -17.06
N GLY A 648 17.56 -19.56 -17.93
CA GLY A 648 17.41 -19.74 -19.38
C GLY A 648 18.71 -20.08 -20.11
N GLN A 649 19.82 -20.31 -19.39
CA GLN A 649 21.11 -20.67 -19.99
C GLN A 649 21.29 -22.19 -20.04
N PRO A 650 21.82 -22.74 -21.14
CA PRO A 650 22.06 -24.19 -21.24
C PRO A 650 23.11 -24.63 -20.21
N GLU A 651 22.80 -25.66 -19.43
CA GLU A 651 23.78 -26.35 -18.58
C GLU A 651 24.63 -27.28 -19.45
N GLY A 652 25.81 -26.82 -19.88
CA GLY A 652 26.72 -27.67 -20.66
C GLY A 652 28.06 -27.02 -20.93
N GLU A 653 29.11 -27.72 -20.50
CA GLU A 653 30.53 -27.45 -20.71
C GLU A 653 30.85 -27.12 -22.17
N VAL A 654 31.73 -26.14 -22.37
CA VAL A 654 32.50 -26.05 -23.61
C VAL A 654 33.35 -27.31 -23.67
N VAL A 655 32.92 -28.32 -24.41
CA VAL A 655 33.78 -29.46 -24.75
C VAL A 655 34.98 -28.87 -25.50
N PRO A 656 36.21 -28.90 -24.95
CA PRO A 656 37.38 -28.44 -25.67
C PRO A 656 37.78 -29.56 -26.61
N GLY A 657 37.31 -29.48 -27.85
CA GLY A 657 37.65 -30.47 -28.86
C GLY A 657 36.58 -30.56 -29.93
N LEU A 658 36.68 -29.69 -30.92
CA LEU A 658 36.44 -29.95 -32.34
C LEU A 658 36.66 -28.62 -33.07
N GLU A 659 37.88 -28.40 -33.56
CA GLU A 659 38.12 -27.44 -34.62
C GLU A 659 37.34 -27.90 -35.86
N GLY A 660 36.13 -27.36 -36.02
CA GLY A 660 35.20 -27.74 -37.10
C GLY A 660 34.62 -26.51 -37.78
N LYS A 661 35.22 -26.14 -38.91
CA LYS A 661 34.71 -25.33 -40.04
C LYS A 661 33.89 -24.06 -39.73
N LYS A 662 34.50 -22.91 -40.05
CA LYS A 662 33.83 -21.61 -40.22
C LYS A 662 32.61 -21.74 -41.16
N GLY A 663 31.39 -21.66 -40.62
CA GLY A 663 30.20 -21.57 -41.47
C GLY A 663 28.83 -21.76 -40.80
N GLU A 664 28.73 -22.44 -39.65
CA GLU A 664 27.40 -22.70 -39.05
C GLU A 664 26.94 -21.53 -38.15
N LYS A 665 25.76 -20.97 -38.49
CA LYS A 665 25.04 -20.05 -37.60
C LYS A 665 24.65 -20.83 -36.34
N ALA A 666 25.18 -20.43 -35.19
CA ALA A 666 24.80 -20.97 -33.89
C ALA A 666 23.26 -20.95 -33.75
N ARG A 667 22.65 -22.15 -33.78
CA ARG A 667 21.21 -22.32 -33.59
C ARG A 667 20.96 -22.16 -32.09
N PHE A 668 20.36 -21.05 -31.69
CA PHE A 668 20.01 -20.81 -30.29
C PHE A 668 18.92 -21.80 -29.87
N VAL A 669 19.28 -22.79 -29.05
CA VAL A 669 18.30 -23.68 -28.42
C VAL A 669 17.66 -22.92 -27.26
N ALA A 670 16.37 -22.61 -27.38
CA ALA A 670 15.61 -22.05 -26.27
C ALA A 670 15.48 -23.12 -25.19
N VAL A 671 16.07 -22.87 -24.01
CA VAL A 671 15.93 -23.77 -22.86
C VAL A 671 14.51 -23.62 -22.30
N GLU A 672 13.74 -24.71 -22.31
CA GLU A 672 12.43 -24.76 -21.67
C GLU A 672 12.57 -24.63 -20.14
N ARG A 673 11.66 -23.89 -19.51
CA ARG A 673 11.65 -23.67 -18.06
C ARG A 673 10.56 -24.51 -17.41
N HIS A 674 10.93 -25.38 -16.48
CA HIS A 674 9.98 -26.16 -15.70
C HIS A 674 9.44 -25.33 -14.53
N LEU A 675 8.28 -24.70 -14.71
CA LEU A 675 7.71 -23.74 -13.76
C LEU A 675 6.89 -24.37 -12.62
N PHE A 676 6.36 -25.58 -12.82
CA PHE A 676 5.40 -26.19 -11.89
C PHE A 676 5.97 -26.37 -10.47
N LEU A 677 7.12 -27.04 -10.33
CA LEU A 677 7.74 -27.28 -9.03
C LEU A 677 8.17 -25.96 -8.35
N PRO A 678 8.88 -25.03 -9.01
CA PRO A 678 9.23 -23.75 -8.40
C PRO A 678 8.04 -22.93 -7.91
N LEU A 679 6.97 -22.84 -8.71
CA LEU A 679 5.77 -22.11 -8.33
C LEU A 679 5.05 -22.80 -7.17
N GLY A 680 4.90 -24.13 -7.22
CA GLY A 680 4.27 -24.91 -6.15
C GLY A 680 5.00 -24.77 -4.82
N VAL A 681 6.34 -24.85 -4.80
CA VAL A 681 7.15 -24.67 -3.59
C VAL A 681 6.95 -23.28 -3.00
N VAL A 682 7.03 -22.22 -3.82
CA VAL A 682 6.85 -20.85 -3.33
C VAL A 682 5.44 -20.63 -2.81
N THR A 683 4.40 -21.09 -3.52
CA THR A 683 3.00 -20.96 -3.07
C THR A 683 2.76 -21.69 -1.75
N VAL A 684 3.27 -22.92 -1.60
CA VAL A 684 3.13 -23.69 -0.34
C VAL A 684 3.84 -22.99 0.81
N VAL A 685 5.08 -22.51 0.60
CA VAL A 685 5.83 -21.80 1.64
C VAL A 685 5.15 -20.49 2.04
N GLN A 686 4.58 -19.75 1.08
CA GLN A 686 3.79 -18.56 1.37
C GLN A 686 2.54 -18.89 2.19
N ALA A 687 1.82 -19.96 1.84
CA ALA A 687 0.66 -20.42 2.62
C ALA A 687 1.05 -20.87 4.05
N LEU A 688 2.23 -21.49 4.23
CA LEU A 688 2.73 -21.88 5.55
C LEU A 688 2.93 -20.67 6.49
N GLY A 689 3.15 -19.46 5.96
CA GLY A 689 3.27 -18.24 6.78
C GLY A 689 2.01 -17.89 7.58
N VAL A 690 0.84 -18.42 7.21
CA VAL A 690 -0.40 -18.23 7.97
C VAL A 690 -0.40 -19.03 9.28
N VAL A 691 0.33 -20.15 9.34
CA VAL A 691 0.39 -21.02 10.52
C VAL A 691 0.96 -20.30 11.75
N PRO A 692 2.17 -19.70 11.73
CA PRO A 692 2.69 -18.98 12.89
C PRO A 692 1.81 -17.78 13.28
N LEU A 693 1.25 -17.06 12.30
CA LEU A 693 0.31 -15.97 12.57
C LEU A 693 -0.91 -16.48 13.37
N TRP A 694 -1.51 -17.58 12.95
CA TRP A 694 -2.65 -18.18 13.64
C TRP A 694 -2.27 -18.70 15.04
N VAL A 695 -1.16 -19.42 15.15
CA VAL A 695 -0.70 -20.02 16.41
C VAL A 695 -0.44 -18.94 17.47
N PHE A 696 0.30 -17.88 17.15
CA PHE A 696 0.65 -16.86 18.14
C PHE A 696 -0.54 -15.99 18.59
N ASN A 697 -1.56 -15.83 17.74
CA ASN A 697 -2.76 -15.06 18.07
C ASN A 697 -3.82 -15.87 18.83
N HIS A 698 -3.86 -17.20 18.68
CA HIS A 698 -4.87 -18.04 19.35
C HIS A 698 -4.34 -18.79 20.58
N THR A 699 -3.02 -18.85 20.78
CA THR A 699 -2.43 -19.49 21.95
C THR A 699 -2.69 -18.65 23.21
N PRO A 700 -3.10 -19.27 24.34
CA PRO A 700 -3.24 -18.57 25.61
C PRO A 700 -1.95 -17.88 26.07
N ALA A 701 -2.07 -16.71 26.68
CA ALA A 701 -0.93 -15.89 27.11
C ALA A 701 0.09 -16.64 27.99
N SER A 702 -0.35 -17.58 28.84
CA SER A 702 0.53 -18.37 29.71
C SER A 702 1.45 -19.35 28.96
N LEU A 703 1.07 -19.75 27.75
CA LEU A 703 1.80 -20.72 26.94
C LEU A 703 2.61 -20.05 25.82
N GLN A 704 2.50 -18.73 25.63
CA GLN A 704 3.14 -18.03 24.50
C GLN A 704 4.66 -18.18 24.49
N THR A 705 5.34 -18.01 25.63
CA THR A 705 6.80 -18.18 25.72
C THR A 705 7.22 -19.62 25.42
N THR A 706 6.48 -20.62 25.94
CA THR A 706 6.75 -22.04 25.67
C THR A 706 6.52 -22.41 24.21
N VAL A 707 5.40 -21.97 23.63
CA VAL A 707 5.08 -22.20 22.21
C VAL A 707 6.08 -21.50 21.31
N PHE A 708 6.53 -20.30 21.66
CA PHE A 708 7.59 -19.62 20.93
C PHE A 708 8.93 -20.37 20.99
N ALA A 709 9.34 -20.87 22.16
CA ALA A 709 10.55 -21.68 22.29
C ALA A 709 10.47 -22.97 21.46
N LEU A 710 9.32 -23.66 21.49
CA LEU A 710 9.06 -24.83 20.66
C LEU A 710 9.10 -24.48 19.16
N PHE A 711 8.48 -23.35 18.79
CA PHE A 711 8.48 -22.85 17.42
C PHE A 711 9.88 -22.47 16.97
N LEU A 712 10.73 -21.89 17.82
CA LEU A 712 12.12 -21.57 17.50
C LEU A 712 12.92 -22.84 17.21
N LEU A 713 12.75 -23.89 18.01
CA LEU A 713 13.34 -25.22 17.77
C LEU A 713 12.82 -25.81 16.46
N LEU A 714 11.51 -25.80 16.23
CA LEU A 714 10.92 -26.27 14.98
C LEU A 714 11.41 -25.46 13.77
N ASN A 715 11.52 -24.14 13.90
CA ASN A 715 11.95 -23.22 12.86
C ASN A 715 13.40 -23.45 12.45
N THR A 716 14.27 -23.88 13.38
CA THR A 716 15.64 -24.28 13.04
C THR A 716 15.68 -25.63 12.31
N ALA A 717 14.82 -26.59 12.66
CA ALA A 717 14.77 -27.90 12.01
C ALA A 717 14.02 -27.91 10.65
N LEU A 718 13.01 -27.05 10.49
CA LEU A 718 12.08 -27.05 9.36
C LEU A 718 12.76 -26.88 7.99
N PRO A 719 13.72 -25.95 7.78
CA PRO A 719 14.40 -25.83 6.50
C PRO A 719 15.19 -27.08 6.11
N HIS A 720 15.79 -27.78 7.09
CA HIS A 720 16.53 -29.02 6.84
C HIS A 720 15.58 -30.15 6.43
N LEU A 721 14.44 -30.28 7.10
CA LEU A 721 13.41 -31.28 6.77
C LEU A 721 12.84 -31.03 5.36
N LEU A 722 12.39 -29.81 5.09
CA LEU A 722 11.81 -29.44 3.80
C LEU A 722 12.83 -29.56 2.66
N SER A 723 14.08 -29.16 2.88
CA SER A 723 15.14 -29.35 1.88
C SER A 723 15.41 -30.83 1.63
N ALA A 724 15.43 -31.67 2.68
CA ALA A 724 15.63 -33.11 2.53
C ALA A 724 14.48 -33.78 1.75
N ILE A 725 13.22 -33.40 2.03
CA ILE A 725 12.04 -33.87 1.29
C ILE A 725 12.13 -33.44 -0.17
N LEU A 726 12.41 -32.16 -0.43
CA LEU A 726 12.51 -31.62 -1.78
C LEU A 726 13.60 -32.33 -2.59
N THR A 727 14.78 -32.55 -2.02
CA THR A 727 15.89 -33.24 -2.69
C THR A 727 15.60 -34.74 -2.89
N ARG A 728 15.00 -35.43 -1.90
CA ARG A 728 14.75 -36.88 -2.01
C ARG A 728 13.59 -37.24 -2.94
N VAL A 729 12.51 -36.46 -2.91
CA VAL A 729 11.28 -36.78 -3.64
C VAL A 729 11.31 -36.22 -5.07
N TYR A 730 11.73 -34.96 -5.23
CA TYR A 730 11.64 -34.26 -6.52
C TYR A 730 12.99 -34.11 -7.23
N ASN A 731 14.11 -34.29 -6.52
CA ASN A 731 15.48 -34.17 -7.03
C ASN A 731 15.68 -32.96 -7.98
N PRO A 732 15.43 -31.74 -7.50
CA PRO A 732 15.35 -30.56 -8.36
C PRO A 732 16.67 -30.22 -9.05
N THR A 733 16.55 -29.69 -10.26
CA THR A 733 17.69 -29.20 -11.05
C THR A 733 18.17 -27.84 -10.55
N SER A 734 19.39 -27.44 -10.94
CA SER A 734 19.90 -26.09 -10.67
C SER A 734 18.98 -25.01 -11.23
N GLN A 735 18.40 -25.25 -12.42
CA GLN A 735 17.41 -24.37 -13.04
C GLN A 735 16.20 -24.15 -12.13
N GLN A 736 15.67 -25.22 -11.51
CA GLN A 736 14.51 -25.12 -10.62
C GLN A 736 14.83 -24.35 -9.34
N TYR A 737 16.01 -24.55 -8.73
CA TYR A 737 16.44 -23.73 -7.59
C TYR A 737 16.56 -22.25 -7.93
N GLN A 738 17.11 -21.92 -9.11
CA GLN A 738 17.18 -20.52 -9.58
C GLN A 738 15.78 -19.92 -9.78
N LEU A 739 14.83 -20.67 -10.30
CA LEU A 739 13.43 -20.23 -10.45
C LEU A 739 12.73 -20.05 -9.10
N ILE A 740 12.97 -20.94 -8.12
CA ILE A 740 12.46 -20.81 -6.75
C ILE A 740 12.95 -19.49 -6.13
N THR A 741 14.26 -19.22 -6.22
CA THR A 741 14.83 -17.95 -5.75
C THR A 741 14.24 -16.76 -6.50
N SER A 742 14.10 -16.85 -7.82
CA SER A 742 13.53 -15.78 -8.65
C SER A 742 12.13 -15.39 -8.19
N PHE A 743 11.23 -16.35 -8.06
CA PHE A 743 9.84 -16.09 -7.65
C PHE A 743 9.74 -15.57 -6.21
N SER A 744 10.53 -16.11 -5.29
CA SER A 744 10.53 -15.63 -3.89
C SER A 744 11.03 -14.19 -3.77
N LEU A 745 12.13 -13.84 -4.45
CA LEU A 745 12.68 -12.48 -4.39
C LEU A 745 11.79 -11.48 -5.13
N LEU A 746 11.16 -11.89 -6.24
CA LEU A 746 10.21 -11.04 -6.95
C LEU A 746 9.01 -10.69 -6.05
N LEU A 747 8.44 -11.69 -5.38
CA LEU A 747 7.32 -11.50 -4.47
C LEU A 747 7.70 -10.59 -3.29
N LEU A 748 8.87 -10.84 -2.68
CA LEU A 748 9.39 -10.00 -1.60
C LEU A 748 9.60 -8.54 -2.06
N GLY A 749 10.23 -8.32 -3.22
CA GLY A 749 10.46 -7.00 -3.78
C GLY A 749 9.16 -6.24 -4.09
N MET A 750 8.16 -6.91 -4.65
CA MET A 750 6.84 -6.31 -4.90
C MET A 750 6.13 -5.93 -3.61
N PHE A 751 6.10 -6.82 -2.61
CA PHE A 751 5.49 -6.52 -1.31
C PHE A 751 6.18 -5.37 -0.59
N LEU A 752 7.52 -5.36 -0.52
CA LEU A 752 8.25 -4.29 0.14
C LEU A 752 8.12 -2.95 -0.58
N SER A 753 8.05 -2.96 -1.92
CA SER A 753 7.79 -1.73 -2.69
C SER A 753 6.41 -1.16 -2.38
N SER A 754 5.37 -2.01 -2.34
CA SER A 754 4.03 -1.57 -1.96
C SER A 754 3.98 -1.12 -0.49
N LEU A 755 4.62 -1.87 0.42
CA LEU A 755 4.64 -1.57 1.84
C LEU A 755 5.37 -0.25 2.12
N ALA A 756 6.43 0.09 1.40
CA ALA A 756 7.17 1.33 1.58
C ALA A 756 6.32 2.59 1.35
N THR A 757 5.23 2.48 0.57
CA THR A 757 4.25 3.58 0.40
C THR A 757 3.23 3.70 1.52
N LEU A 758 3.03 2.64 2.31
CA LEU A 758 2.07 2.58 3.41
C LEU A 758 2.76 2.77 4.77
N ASN A 759 3.84 2.02 4.99
CA ASN A 759 4.71 2.08 6.16
C ASN A 759 6.17 1.96 5.70
N PHE A 760 6.77 3.13 5.45
CA PHE A 760 8.17 3.26 5.03
C PHE A 760 9.12 2.55 6.00
N SER A 761 8.95 2.79 7.29
CA SER A 761 9.87 2.31 8.33
C SER A 761 9.87 0.79 8.42
N LEU A 762 8.70 0.15 8.39
CA LEU A 762 8.57 -1.30 8.38
C LEU A 762 9.18 -1.91 7.11
N ALA A 763 8.91 -1.32 5.94
CA ALA A 763 9.46 -1.79 4.68
C ALA A 763 10.99 -1.70 4.63
N LEU A 764 11.57 -0.61 5.16
CA LEU A 764 13.01 -0.42 5.20
C LEU A 764 13.68 -1.40 6.17
N ILE A 765 13.14 -1.54 7.39
CA ILE A 765 13.68 -2.46 8.40
C ILE A 765 13.65 -3.90 7.87
N VAL A 766 12.48 -4.36 7.40
CA VAL A 766 12.34 -5.72 6.84
C VAL A 766 13.18 -5.88 5.58
N GLY A 767 13.26 -4.86 4.72
CA GLY A 767 14.06 -4.88 3.49
C GLY A 767 15.57 -5.00 3.76
N LEU A 768 16.10 -4.25 4.74
CA LEU A 768 17.50 -4.35 5.12
C LEU A 768 17.82 -5.70 5.77
N LEU A 769 16.96 -6.17 6.67
CA LEU A 769 17.11 -7.48 7.31
C LEU A 769 17.02 -8.63 6.30
N SER A 770 16.14 -8.55 5.32
CA SER A 770 15.98 -9.58 4.27
C SER A 770 16.98 -9.45 3.10
N SER A 771 17.73 -8.34 2.99
CA SER A 771 18.68 -8.10 1.90
C SER A 771 19.74 -9.19 1.68
N PRO A 772 20.25 -9.90 2.71
CA PRO A 772 21.20 -11.00 2.50
C PRO A 772 20.61 -12.18 1.70
N LEU A 773 19.27 -12.33 1.67
CA LEU A 773 18.59 -13.38 0.91
C LEU A 773 18.82 -13.25 -0.60
N SER A 774 19.09 -12.05 -1.11
CA SER A 774 19.43 -11.81 -2.52
C SER A 774 20.73 -12.48 -2.95
N PHE A 775 21.64 -12.77 -2.01
CA PHE A 775 22.95 -13.32 -2.33
C PHE A 775 23.07 -14.82 -2.07
N VAL A 776 21.98 -15.45 -1.62
CA VAL A 776 21.93 -16.88 -1.30
C VAL A 776 22.12 -17.75 -2.54
N ARG A 777 22.90 -18.83 -2.39
CA ARG A 777 23.20 -19.85 -3.40
C ARG A 777 23.20 -21.24 -2.79
N PRO A 778 22.93 -22.30 -3.58
CA PRO A 778 23.18 -23.68 -3.15
C PRO A 778 24.63 -23.83 -2.68
N ALA A 779 24.80 -24.16 -1.40
CA ALA A 779 26.10 -24.25 -0.76
C ALA A 779 26.49 -25.72 -0.54
N ARG A 780 27.78 -26.03 -0.71
CA ARG A 780 28.30 -27.39 -0.43
C ARG A 780 28.35 -27.69 1.07
N HIS A 781 28.62 -26.66 1.88
CA HIS A 781 28.74 -26.78 3.33
C HIS A 781 27.50 -26.21 4.02
N VAL A 782 26.93 -26.99 4.94
CA VAL A 782 25.77 -26.61 5.75
C VAL A 782 26.07 -25.38 6.63
N ALA A 783 27.34 -25.12 6.97
CA ALA A 783 27.73 -23.94 7.75
C ALA A 783 27.22 -22.60 7.16
N TRP A 784 27.04 -22.52 5.83
CA TRP A 784 26.50 -21.32 5.17
C TRP A 784 25.01 -21.08 5.45
N SER A 785 24.28 -22.02 6.05
CA SER A 785 22.91 -21.80 6.50
C SER A 785 22.83 -21.07 7.84
N VAL A 786 23.91 -21.04 8.63
CA VAL A 786 23.91 -20.39 9.97
C VAL A 786 23.66 -18.88 9.90
N PRO A 787 24.37 -18.10 9.06
CA PRO A 787 24.10 -16.67 8.94
C PRO A 787 22.70 -16.37 8.45
N VAL A 788 22.17 -17.19 7.53
CA VAL A 788 20.81 -17.06 7.02
C VAL A 788 19.80 -17.39 8.12
N ALA A 789 20.05 -18.39 8.97
CA ALA A 789 19.19 -18.75 10.09
C ALA A 789 19.08 -17.62 11.15
N LEU A 790 20.15 -16.86 11.38
CA LEU A 790 20.15 -15.72 12.31
C LEU A 790 19.27 -14.55 11.84
N ILE A 791 19.01 -14.46 10.54
CA ILE A 791 18.14 -13.45 9.91
C ILE A 791 16.66 -13.85 10.01
N SER A 792 16.33 -15.00 10.61
CA SER A 792 14.94 -15.42 10.78
C SER A 792 14.18 -14.45 11.69
N PRO A 793 12.90 -14.14 11.40
CA PRO A 793 12.12 -13.28 12.28
C PRO A 793 12.06 -13.75 13.75
N PRO A 794 11.91 -15.06 14.06
CA PRO A 794 12.01 -15.54 15.44
C PRO A 794 13.37 -15.29 16.08
N ALA A 795 14.47 -15.49 15.35
CA ALA A 795 15.81 -15.21 15.88
C ALA A 795 16.02 -13.71 16.13
N ILE A 796 15.57 -12.85 15.21
CA ILE A 796 15.67 -11.40 15.39
C ILE A 796 14.81 -10.95 16.57
N LEU A 797 13.61 -11.51 16.75
CA LEU A 797 12.78 -11.21 17.91
C LEU A 797 13.47 -11.64 19.22
N ALA A 798 14.05 -12.84 19.26
CA ALA A 798 14.77 -13.34 20.45
C ALA A 798 16.03 -12.51 20.76
N ILE A 799 16.76 -12.07 19.73
CA ILE A 799 17.93 -11.19 19.89
C ILE A 799 17.47 -9.81 20.38
N ALA A 800 16.40 -9.25 19.79
CA ALA A 800 15.89 -7.94 20.17
C ALA A 800 15.43 -7.91 21.64
N THR A 801 14.70 -8.92 22.11
CA THR A 801 14.29 -9.00 23.52
C THR A 801 15.47 -9.18 24.45
N ALA A 802 16.46 -10.02 24.09
CA ALA A 802 17.68 -10.20 24.88
C ALA A 802 18.53 -8.92 24.98
N VAL A 803 18.63 -8.14 23.90
CA VAL A 803 19.39 -6.89 23.86
C VAL A 803 18.66 -5.75 24.58
N LEU A 804 17.36 -5.63 24.37
CA LEU A 804 16.57 -4.53 24.93
C LEU A 804 16.32 -4.68 26.44
N LYS A 805 16.44 -5.90 27.01
CA LYS A 805 16.16 -6.21 28.43
C LYS A 805 14.81 -5.69 28.95
N LYS A 806 13.86 -5.43 28.04
CA LYS A 806 12.53 -4.88 28.32
C LYS A 806 11.48 -5.94 28.02
N GLY A 807 11.16 -6.76 29.03
CA GLY A 807 10.12 -7.80 28.95
C GLY A 807 10.59 -9.14 28.38
N ASP A 808 9.71 -10.15 28.48
CA ASP A 808 9.90 -11.46 27.87
C ASP A 808 9.39 -11.47 26.41
N VAL A 809 9.81 -12.44 25.61
CA VAL A 809 9.29 -12.65 24.24
C VAL A 809 7.77 -12.86 24.27
N GLY A 810 7.25 -13.50 25.32
CA GLY A 810 5.81 -13.64 25.53
C GLY A 810 5.09 -12.30 25.60
N ASP A 811 5.66 -11.29 26.24
CA ASP A 811 5.04 -9.96 26.33
C ASP A 811 4.96 -9.29 24.95
N PHE A 812 6.02 -9.38 24.15
CA PHE A 812 6.02 -8.84 22.79
C PHE A 812 5.01 -9.57 21.88
N LEU A 813 4.92 -10.89 21.96
CA LEU A 813 3.94 -11.67 21.20
C LEU A 813 2.51 -11.35 21.64
N ARG A 814 2.28 -11.15 22.95
CA ARG A 814 0.99 -10.70 23.47
C ARG A 814 0.62 -9.33 22.93
N GLU A 815 1.55 -8.39 22.91
CA GLU A 815 1.32 -7.04 22.38
C GLU A 815 1.08 -7.06 20.87
N ALA A 816 1.81 -7.89 20.13
CA ALA A 816 1.59 -8.12 18.71
C ALA A 816 0.20 -8.73 18.41
N ALA A 817 -0.23 -9.72 19.19
CA ALA A 817 -1.55 -10.33 19.06
C ALA A 817 -2.67 -9.35 19.44
N PHE A 818 -2.52 -8.63 20.55
CA PHE A 818 -3.43 -7.57 20.95
C PHE A 818 -3.55 -6.51 19.86
N GLY A 819 -2.43 -6.06 19.29
CA GLY A 819 -2.46 -5.06 18.24
C GLY A 819 -3.03 -5.58 16.92
N TRP A 820 -2.87 -6.86 16.57
CA TRP A 820 -3.54 -7.48 15.43
C TRP A 820 -5.07 -7.52 15.63
N ASP A 821 -5.54 -8.08 16.76
CA ASP A 821 -6.96 -8.33 17.00
C ASP A 821 -7.75 -7.06 17.34
N VAL A 822 -7.15 -6.13 18.09
CA VAL A 822 -7.83 -4.93 18.61
C VAL A 822 -7.50 -3.69 17.77
N MET A 823 -6.23 -3.48 17.42
CA MET A 823 -5.78 -2.25 16.75
C MET A 823 -5.71 -2.34 15.23
N GLY A 824 -5.81 -3.54 14.65
CA GLY A 824 -5.63 -3.76 13.21
C GLY A 824 -4.18 -3.56 12.74
N MET A 825 -3.19 -3.96 13.55
CA MET A 825 -1.77 -3.82 13.24
C MET A 825 -1.32 -4.80 12.15
N TYR A 826 -0.69 -4.36 11.07
CA TYR A 826 -0.23 -5.21 9.96
C TYR A 826 1.17 -5.82 10.18
N THR A 827 1.93 -5.36 11.18
CA THR A 827 3.29 -5.83 11.47
C THR A 827 3.37 -7.36 11.60
N PRO A 828 2.48 -8.05 12.34
CA PRO A 828 2.50 -9.51 12.42
C PRO A 828 2.30 -10.19 11.06
N VAL A 829 1.45 -9.63 10.19
CA VAL A 829 1.23 -10.16 8.83
C VAL A 829 2.48 -10.01 7.98
N VAL A 830 3.13 -8.85 8.01
CA VAL A 830 4.38 -8.63 7.24
C VAL A 830 5.48 -9.57 7.71
N VAL A 831 5.62 -9.73 9.03
CA VAL A 831 6.64 -10.61 9.62
C VAL A 831 6.40 -12.07 9.23
N TRP A 832 5.18 -12.59 9.41
CA TRP A 832 4.89 -14.01 9.24
C TRP A 832 4.50 -14.42 7.83
N CYS A 833 3.86 -13.55 7.06
CA CYS A 833 3.37 -13.86 5.72
C CYS A 833 4.23 -13.29 4.59
N VAL A 834 5.19 -12.40 4.87
CA VAL A 834 6.08 -11.83 3.84
C VAL A 834 7.55 -12.18 4.12
N TRP A 835 8.06 -11.82 5.30
CA TRP A 835 9.48 -12.00 5.62
C TRP A 835 9.83 -13.46 5.96
N TRP A 836 9.07 -14.11 6.84
CA TRP A 836 9.31 -15.50 7.25
C TRP A 836 9.31 -16.49 6.06
N PRO A 837 8.34 -16.43 5.11
CA PRO A 837 8.34 -17.34 3.96
C PRO A 837 9.55 -17.11 3.04
N ALA A 838 9.93 -15.84 2.80
CA ALA A 838 11.10 -15.51 1.99
C ALA A 838 12.40 -16.03 2.63
N TRP A 839 12.51 -15.92 3.96
CA TRP A 839 13.60 -16.50 4.73
C TRP A 839 13.64 -18.04 4.63
N LEU A 840 12.48 -18.70 4.71
CA LEU A 840 12.39 -20.15 4.58
C LEU A 840 12.85 -20.61 3.20
N VAL A 841 12.38 -19.96 2.12
CA VAL A 841 12.85 -20.24 0.75
C VAL A 841 14.36 -20.02 0.62
N GLY A 842 14.90 -18.95 1.22
CA GLY A 842 16.34 -18.71 1.26
C GLY A 842 17.11 -19.90 1.84
N ASN A 843 16.68 -20.41 2.99
CA ASN A 843 17.32 -21.59 3.61
C ASN A 843 17.18 -22.86 2.76
N LEU A 844 16.02 -23.08 2.12
CA LEU A 844 15.82 -24.21 1.20
C LEU A 844 16.81 -24.18 0.04
N VAL A 845 17.13 -22.99 -0.45
CA VAL A 845 18.10 -22.81 -1.55
C VAL A 845 19.52 -23.05 -1.06
N VAL A 846 19.91 -22.55 0.14
CA VAL A 846 21.26 -22.79 0.71
C VAL A 846 21.51 -24.28 0.92
N LEU A 847 20.54 -24.99 1.51
CA LEU A 847 20.62 -26.41 1.86
C LEU A 847 20.39 -27.33 0.64
N GLY A 848 19.88 -26.77 -0.45
CA GLY A 848 19.55 -27.48 -1.67
C GLY A 848 20.77 -28.15 -2.30
N ARG A 849 20.60 -29.39 -2.72
CA ARG A 849 21.59 -30.14 -3.51
C ARG A 849 21.05 -30.34 -4.92
N PRO A 850 21.52 -29.58 -5.92
CA PRO A 850 21.08 -29.76 -7.29
C PRO A 850 21.38 -31.17 -7.78
N GLY A 851 20.38 -31.86 -8.33
CA GLY A 851 20.60 -33.15 -8.97
C GLY A 851 21.52 -32.99 -10.17
N ARG A 852 22.60 -33.80 -10.27
CA ARG A 852 23.33 -33.94 -11.53
C ARG A 852 22.38 -34.62 -12.53
N GLY A 853 21.99 -33.92 -13.58
CA GLY A 853 21.18 -34.50 -14.65
C GLY A 853 21.83 -35.81 -15.11
N LYS A 854 21.10 -36.92 -15.01
CA LYS A 854 21.46 -38.11 -15.79
C LYS A 854 21.33 -37.67 -17.24
N ALA A 855 22.44 -37.50 -17.93
CA ALA A 855 22.44 -37.45 -19.39
C ALA A 855 21.74 -38.75 -19.84
N LYS A 856 20.47 -38.64 -20.25
CA LYS A 856 19.84 -39.68 -21.04
C LYS A 856 20.57 -39.62 -22.37
N VAL A 857 21.61 -40.43 -22.50
CA VAL A 857 22.13 -40.86 -23.80
C VAL A 857 20.96 -41.60 -24.45
N ALA A 858 20.32 -40.95 -25.41
CA ALA A 858 19.38 -41.55 -26.34
C ALA A 858 20.06 -41.61 -27.69
#